data_AF-A0A932IHX3-F1
#
_entry.id   AF-A0A932IHX3-F1
#
_cell.length_a   1.000
_cell.length_b   1.000
_cell.length_c   1.000
_cell.angle_alpha   90.00
_cell.angle_beta   90.00
_cell.angle_gamma   90.00
#
_symmetry.space_group_name_H-M   'P 1'
#
loop_
_entity.id
_entity.type
_entity.pdbx_description
1 polymer ?
#
loop_
_entity_poly.entity_id
_entity_poly.type
_entity_poly.pdbx_seq_one_letter_code
_entity_poly.pdbx_strand_id
1 'polypeptide(L)'
;MANRRKALAHRKPDRDGDPAATRGRGPLHEALAVALAAAGVLTILALASYNPADTSLNASGTAEVKNWIGPAGAYWSDLLLQALGVGAYALGLGFMFAAWRALRGSRIRPGLREAAGTALLVISVGALAHLALRTGERGYPPGGIAGALLAELLRDHFALAGAYVLAGALALASLALTTDGVLAGLGLRGLGAIYELFLRAHVVWVVLRARRRRLRELRAAQNAGIKAAAAWTLGPTPVADRKDAKIRRVEQARARGKAMAEEQAARAAEKARRLAVRDISEPDIAIDRTIDLPGEDRFELGDLPALDDLVQAQAPEIPKDLEALLRPIERAPVSIRAAEPALMPEPAEEPMPPPAVVPQRPPPLPKRLGSHKARPGEPEIVDVRPKVDPAAIERAAQEKPPADRNFELPSATLLDFKPADHMPLDPQLMRDNAQRLTKTLKEYGIDGHVREIRPGPVVTMYEYVPAPGIKLSRIAGLADDLAMSMEALRVRIVAPIPGKGAVGIEIPNEQREVVYLKELIAHDSFRKARSNLTLALGKDIEGNAYMSNLASMPHLLVEGATGSGKSVSVNAMIMSILFKSTPDEVRMIMVDPKMLELSVYDGIPHLLLPVVTDPKKAALALRWAVEEMERRYHFLSELGVRNIDSYNQKVRAAAERGVKVTVPAKTDDEEDIVCVRMPYIVVIVDELADLMMVASREVEASIMRLAQMARAAGIHLILATQRPSVDVITGVIKANFPTRIAFQVASKTDSRPIIDANG
;
A
#
# COMPACT_ATOMS: atom_id res chain seq x y z
N MET A 1 68.35 -23.12 77.30
CA MET A 1 68.75 -22.58 75.97
C MET A 1 67.51 -22.60 75.07
N ALA A 2 67.26 -21.68 74.13
CA ALA A 2 67.65 -20.28 73.97
C ALA A 2 66.65 -19.59 72.99
N ASN A 3 66.64 -18.25 72.92
CA ASN A 3 65.98 -17.45 71.87
C ASN A 3 64.47 -17.65 71.61
N ARG A 4 63.66 -17.48 72.66
CA ARG A 4 62.39 -16.73 72.58
C ARG A 4 62.47 -15.54 73.56
N ARG A 5 61.73 -14.46 73.27
CA ARG A 5 61.61 -13.19 74.06
C ARG A 5 62.78 -12.18 73.98
N LYS A 6 62.81 -11.42 72.88
CA LYS A 6 63.16 -9.98 72.77
C LYS A 6 62.53 -9.49 71.44
N ALA A 7 61.95 -8.30 71.30
CA ALA A 7 61.86 -7.17 72.23
C ALA A 7 60.42 -6.87 72.69
N LEU A 8 60.30 -6.37 73.92
CA LEU A 8 59.08 -5.79 74.49
C LEU A 8 59.45 -4.38 74.95
N ALA A 9 59.28 -3.37 74.08
CA ALA A 9 59.53 -1.96 74.39
C ALA A 9 58.82 -1.02 73.39
N HIS A 10 58.31 0.10 73.89
CA HIS A 10 57.91 1.31 73.17
C HIS A 10 56.99 1.20 71.93
N ARG A 11 55.68 1.40 72.14
CA ARG A 11 55.08 2.74 71.90
C ARG A 11 53.77 2.91 72.69
N LYS A 12 53.35 4.17 72.83
CA LYS A 12 52.14 4.57 73.57
C LYS A 12 50.85 4.20 72.82
N PRO A 13 49.70 4.14 73.52
CA PRO A 13 48.41 4.42 72.92
C PRO A 13 48.24 5.95 72.77
N ASP A 14 48.95 6.56 71.81
CA ASP A 14 48.63 7.94 71.42
C ASP A 14 47.31 7.97 70.63
N ARG A 15 46.52 9.01 70.87
CA ARG A 15 45.24 9.24 70.21
C ARG A 15 45.50 9.64 68.75
N ASP A 16 44.72 9.09 67.82
CA ASP A 16 43.81 9.90 67.01
C ASP A 16 42.82 9.00 66.26
N GLY A 17 41.53 9.30 66.37
CA GLY A 17 40.51 8.68 65.53
C GLY A 17 40.48 9.39 64.18
N ASP A 18 41.09 8.78 63.16
CA ASP A 18 41.42 9.43 61.88
C ASP A 18 40.24 10.23 61.27
N PRO A 19 40.29 11.59 61.28
CA PRO A 19 39.25 12.42 60.71
C PRO A 19 39.19 12.38 59.16
N ALA A 20 40.13 11.71 58.48
CA ALA A 20 40.10 11.57 57.03
C ALA A 20 38.91 10.71 56.54
N ALA A 21 38.40 9.79 57.36
CA ALA A 21 37.26 8.95 57.01
C ALA A 21 35.93 9.74 56.85
N THR A 22 35.82 10.92 57.44
CA THR A 22 34.64 11.80 57.36
C THR A 22 34.84 13.04 56.49
N ARG A 23 36.10 13.39 56.15
CA ARG A 23 36.46 14.48 55.22
C ARG A 23 36.11 14.16 53.76
N GLY A 24 34.83 14.33 53.44
CA GLY A 24 34.28 14.19 52.09
C GLY A 24 32.78 14.48 51.96
N ARG A 25 32.06 14.58 53.09
CA ARG A 25 30.63 14.93 53.13
C ARG A 25 30.44 16.45 53.17
N GLY A 26 30.71 17.13 52.06
CA GLY A 26 30.28 18.51 51.86
C GLY A 26 28.80 18.55 51.47
N PRO A 27 28.09 19.67 51.68
CA PRO A 27 26.66 19.81 51.31
C PRO A 27 26.41 19.59 49.81
N LEU A 28 27.41 19.81 48.96
CA LEU A 28 27.39 19.46 47.53
C LEU A 28 27.12 17.97 47.26
N HIS A 29 27.56 17.06 48.14
CA HIS A 29 27.31 15.62 48.00
C HIS A 29 25.85 15.28 48.30
N GLU A 30 25.29 15.87 49.37
CA GLU A 30 23.89 15.65 49.76
C GLU A 30 22.93 16.32 48.76
N ALA A 31 23.24 17.54 48.32
CA ALA A 31 22.51 18.22 47.23
C ALA A 31 22.53 17.42 45.92
N LEU A 32 23.67 16.82 45.55
CA LEU A 32 23.78 15.98 44.35
C LEU A 32 23.02 14.65 44.50
N ALA A 33 22.95 14.07 45.70
CA ALA A 33 22.11 12.91 45.97
C ALA A 33 20.61 13.24 45.84
N VAL A 34 20.18 14.40 46.36
CA VAL A 34 18.80 14.90 46.19
C VAL A 34 18.50 15.20 44.72
N ALA A 35 19.43 15.80 43.98
CA ALA A 35 19.28 16.07 42.55
C ALA A 35 19.13 14.77 41.73
N LEU A 36 19.88 13.70 42.06
CA LEU A 36 19.72 12.38 41.43
C LEU A 36 18.36 11.75 41.76
N ALA A 37 17.87 11.89 42.99
CA ALA A 37 16.53 11.41 43.36
C ALA A 37 15.44 12.15 42.57
N ALA A 38 15.55 13.48 42.47
CA ALA A 38 14.63 14.30 41.69
C ALA A 38 14.67 13.93 40.19
N ALA A 39 15.86 13.78 39.59
CA ALA A 39 16.01 13.37 38.20
C ALA A 39 15.40 11.99 37.91
N GLY A 40 15.57 11.02 38.83
CA GLY A 40 14.94 9.70 38.73
C GLY A 40 13.40 9.77 38.79
N VAL A 41 12.85 10.50 39.76
CA VAL A 41 11.40 10.68 39.92
C VAL A 41 10.80 11.43 38.73
N LEU A 42 11.39 12.54 38.29
CA LEU A 42 10.93 13.30 37.12
C LEU A 42 10.97 12.46 35.85
N THR A 43 12.02 11.65 35.65
CA THR A 43 12.11 10.73 34.50
C THR A 43 11.00 9.68 34.55
N ILE A 44 10.76 9.04 35.71
CA ILE A 44 9.69 8.04 35.85
C ILE A 44 8.30 8.66 35.63
N LEU A 45 8.03 9.85 36.16
CA LEU A 45 6.76 10.55 35.98
C LEU A 45 6.54 10.98 34.53
N ALA A 46 7.57 11.50 33.86
CA ALA A 46 7.51 11.85 32.44
C ALA A 46 7.22 10.60 31.57
N LEU A 47 7.90 9.47 31.83
CA LEU A 47 7.67 8.21 31.13
C LEU A 47 6.29 7.60 31.44
N ALA A 48 5.79 7.72 32.68
CA ALA A 48 4.48 7.19 33.08
C ALA A 48 3.30 8.01 32.55
N SER A 49 3.52 9.28 32.21
CA SER A 49 2.52 10.20 31.62
C SER A 49 2.77 10.53 30.14
N TYR A 50 3.60 9.73 29.46
CA TYR A 50 3.85 9.86 28.02
C TYR A 50 2.56 9.74 27.20
N ASN A 51 2.38 10.65 26.24
CA ASN A 51 1.26 10.63 25.30
C ASN A 51 1.78 10.91 23.87
N PRO A 52 1.56 10.01 22.89
CA PRO A 52 1.98 10.21 21.50
C PRO A 52 1.37 11.44 20.79
N ALA A 53 0.37 12.10 21.38
CA ALA A 53 -0.26 13.30 20.85
C ALA A 53 0.25 14.62 21.48
N ASP A 54 1.17 14.55 22.45
CA ASP A 54 1.85 15.72 22.99
C ASP A 54 2.95 16.20 22.03
N THR A 55 3.26 17.49 22.04
CA THR A 55 4.30 18.06 21.18
C THR A 55 5.68 17.52 21.54
N SER A 56 6.35 16.89 20.57
CA SER A 56 7.65 16.23 20.72
C SER A 56 8.57 16.51 19.51
N LEU A 57 9.77 15.91 19.47
CA LEU A 57 10.69 16.04 18.32
C LEU A 57 10.08 15.48 17.02
N ASN A 58 9.16 14.52 17.12
CA ASN A 58 8.59 13.80 15.98
C ASN A 58 7.07 14.04 15.81
N ALA A 59 6.46 14.86 16.67
CA ALA A 59 5.01 15.13 16.66
C ALA A 59 4.70 16.61 16.93
N SER A 60 4.07 17.29 15.97
CA SER A 60 3.47 18.61 16.17
C SER A 60 2.10 18.46 16.87
N GLY A 61 2.13 18.45 18.21
CA GLY A 61 0.95 18.20 19.05
C GLY A 61 -0.05 19.36 19.10
N THR A 62 -1.22 19.08 19.69
CA THR A 62 -2.25 20.09 19.98
C THR A 62 -1.84 21.05 21.10
N ALA A 63 -2.53 22.20 21.23
CA ALA A 63 -2.12 23.33 22.06
C ALA A 63 -1.92 23.08 23.58
N GLU A 64 -2.35 21.94 24.13
CA GLU A 64 -2.14 21.56 25.53
C GLU A 64 -1.39 20.22 25.63
N VAL A 65 -0.27 20.22 26.38
CA VAL A 65 0.55 19.03 26.69
C VAL A 65 -0.01 18.29 27.90
N LYS A 66 -0.18 16.98 27.79
CA LYS A 66 -0.81 16.12 28.80
C LYS A 66 0.19 15.43 29.74
N ASN A 67 1.47 15.40 29.38
CA ASN A 67 2.55 14.93 30.23
C ASN A 67 2.59 15.68 31.57
N TRP A 68 2.70 14.96 32.69
CA TRP A 68 2.62 15.54 34.04
C TRP A 68 3.83 16.42 34.39
N ILE A 69 4.93 16.33 33.63
CA ILE A 69 6.12 17.20 33.76
C ILE A 69 6.08 18.34 32.71
N GLY A 70 4.96 18.50 32.01
CA GLY A 70 4.76 19.54 30.99
C GLY A 70 5.58 19.32 29.71
N PRO A 71 5.80 20.37 28.89
CA PRO A 71 6.47 20.25 27.59
C PRO A 71 7.84 19.58 27.66
N ALA A 72 8.67 19.94 28.65
CA ALA A 72 9.97 19.30 28.85
C ALA A 72 9.85 17.79 29.14
N GLY A 73 8.80 17.39 29.87
CA GLY A 73 8.46 15.99 30.09
C GLY A 73 8.05 15.23 28.83
N ALA A 74 7.27 15.85 27.95
CA ALA A 74 6.89 15.27 26.66
C ALA A 74 8.11 15.01 25.77
N TYR A 75 8.96 16.02 25.54
CA TYR A 75 10.20 15.86 24.78
C TYR A 75 11.16 14.82 25.39
N TRP A 76 11.33 14.82 26.73
CA TRP A 76 12.25 13.90 27.41
C TRP A 76 11.77 12.45 27.41
N SER A 77 10.46 12.22 27.65
CA SER A 77 9.89 10.88 27.62
C SER A 77 9.84 10.29 26.21
N ASP A 78 9.50 11.08 25.20
CA ASP A 78 9.49 10.64 23.80
C ASP A 78 10.90 10.20 23.33
N LEU A 79 11.92 11.03 23.57
CA LEU A 79 13.31 10.72 23.24
C LEU A 79 13.79 9.41 23.91
N LEU A 80 13.50 9.24 25.21
CA LEU A 80 13.90 8.05 25.96
C LEU A 80 13.14 6.79 25.52
N LEU A 81 11.85 6.90 25.20
CA LEU A 81 11.03 5.76 24.75
C LEU A 81 11.37 5.33 23.32
N GLN A 82 11.74 6.26 22.44
CA GLN A 82 12.26 5.92 21.12
C GLN A 82 13.64 5.26 21.19
N ALA A 83 14.57 5.80 21.99
CA ALA A 83 15.93 5.27 22.08
C ALA A 83 16.02 3.95 22.87
N LEU A 84 15.28 3.83 23.98
CA LEU A 84 15.44 2.78 25.00
C LEU A 84 14.14 2.01 25.32
N GLY A 85 12.98 2.49 24.87
CA GLY A 85 11.67 1.87 25.13
C GLY A 85 11.40 1.69 26.62
N VAL A 86 10.84 0.53 26.98
CA VAL A 86 10.59 0.16 28.38
C VAL A 86 11.89 0.07 29.20
N GLY A 87 13.06 -0.04 28.56
CA GLY A 87 14.36 0.09 29.21
C GLY A 87 14.57 1.45 29.90
N ALA A 88 13.91 2.52 29.42
CA ALA A 88 13.99 3.85 30.03
C ALA A 88 13.55 3.89 31.50
N TYR A 89 12.61 3.04 31.93
CA TYR A 89 12.23 2.96 33.35
C TYR A 89 13.37 2.43 34.23
N ALA A 90 14.23 1.54 33.70
CA ALA A 90 15.41 1.07 34.42
C ALA A 90 16.48 2.17 34.61
N LEU A 91 16.55 3.15 33.68
CA LEU A 91 17.40 4.34 33.85
C LEU A 91 16.90 5.23 34.99
N GLY A 92 15.59 5.51 35.04
CA GLY A 92 14.97 6.26 36.14
C GLY A 92 15.16 5.61 37.51
N LEU A 93 14.97 4.29 37.59
CA LEU A 93 15.25 3.50 38.79
C LEU A 93 16.75 3.48 39.14
N GLY A 94 17.63 3.49 38.14
CA GLY A 94 19.09 3.63 38.31
C GLY A 94 19.48 4.93 39.00
N PHE A 95 18.89 6.07 38.60
CA PHE A 95 19.10 7.36 39.28
C PHE A 95 18.60 7.34 40.75
N MET A 96 17.42 6.74 41.00
CA MET A 96 16.91 6.59 42.38
C MET A 96 17.80 5.67 43.24
N PHE A 97 18.33 4.58 42.68
CA PHE A 97 19.25 3.69 43.37
C PHE A 97 20.60 4.37 43.66
N ALA A 98 21.14 5.13 42.69
CA ALA A 98 22.36 5.92 42.87
C ALA A 98 22.18 6.98 43.99
N ALA A 99 21.05 7.67 44.01
CA ALA A 99 20.70 8.63 45.07
C ALA A 99 20.59 7.95 46.45
N TRP A 100 19.90 6.82 46.54
CA TRP A 100 19.79 6.04 47.78
C TRP A 100 21.16 5.54 48.29
N ARG A 101 22.02 5.06 47.39
CA ARG A 101 23.39 4.62 47.69
C ARG A 101 24.25 5.80 48.19
N ALA A 102 24.06 6.98 47.62
CA ALA A 102 24.73 8.22 48.02
C ALA A 102 24.27 8.74 49.39
N LEU A 103 22.96 8.73 49.67
CA LEU A 103 22.39 9.06 50.99
C LEU A 103 22.87 8.08 52.08
N ARG A 104 23.15 6.82 51.72
CA ARG A 104 23.81 5.83 52.59
C ARG A 104 25.33 6.00 52.68
N GLY A 105 25.88 7.14 52.25
CA GLY A 105 27.28 7.53 52.46
C GLY A 105 28.29 6.97 51.45
N SER A 106 27.84 6.35 50.36
CA SER A 106 28.73 5.94 49.26
C SER A 106 29.10 7.13 48.38
N ARG A 107 30.28 7.12 47.78
CA ARG A 107 30.74 8.18 46.86
C ARG A 107 29.83 8.23 45.61
N ILE A 108 29.38 9.42 45.23
CA ILE A 108 28.46 9.60 44.08
C ILE A 108 29.10 9.31 42.72
N ARG A 109 30.44 9.38 42.59
CA ARG A 109 31.11 8.94 41.35
C ARG A 109 30.81 7.46 41.12
N PRO A 110 30.03 7.06 40.10
CA PRO A 110 29.91 5.65 39.75
C PRO A 110 31.29 5.17 39.27
N GLY A 111 31.67 3.96 39.63
CA GLY A 111 32.72 3.28 38.89
C GLY A 111 32.25 3.00 37.46
N LEU A 112 33.22 2.70 36.58
CA LEU A 112 32.93 2.25 35.22
C LEU A 112 32.02 1.00 35.23
N ARG A 113 32.12 0.17 36.29
CA ARG A 113 31.30 -1.02 36.51
C ARG A 113 29.82 -0.69 36.71
N GLU A 114 29.48 0.25 37.61
CA GLU A 114 28.07 0.60 37.88
C GLU A 114 27.44 1.37 36.71
N ALA A 115 28.23 2.20 36.01
CA ALA A 115 27.77 2.88 34.79
C ALA A 115 27.47 1.87 33.67
N ALA A 116 28.40 0.94 33.39
CA ALA A 116 28.19 -0.12 32.40
C ALA A 116 27.04 -1.07 32.80
N GLY A 117 26.95 -1.45 34.09
CA GLY A 117 25.86 -2.27 34.62
C GLY A 117 24.49 -1.59 34.52
N THR A 118 24.42 -0.26 34.61
CA THR A 118 23.17 0.48 34.41
C THR A 118 22.80 0.53 32.91
N ALA A 119 23.77 0.84 32.04
CA ALA A 119 23.55 0.91 30.59
C ALA A 119 23.14 -0.46 30.00
N LEU A 120 23.84 -1.54 30.34
CA LEU A 120 23.50 -2.88 29.88
C LEU A 120 22.17 -3.39 30.47
N LEU A 121 21.77 -2.95 31.66
CA LEU A 121 20.46 -3.28 32.26
C LEU A 121 19.32 -2.61 31.48
N VAL A 122 19.48 -1.32 31.13
CA VAL A 122 18.55 -0.59 30.26
C VAL A 122 18.37 -1.30 28.93
N ILE A 123 19.46 -1.68 28.25
CA ILE A 123 19.41 -2.31 26.91
C ILE A 123 18.80 -3.73 26.98
N SER A 124 19.17 -4.54 27.97
CA SER A 124 18.64 -5.91 28.12
C SER A 124 17.18 -5.97 28.58
N VAL A 125 16.74 -5.05 29.45
CA VAL A 125 15.31 -4.87 29.77
C VAL A 125 14.54 -4.39 28.53
N GLY A 126 15.12 -3.48 27.73
CA GLY A 126 14.58 -3.09 26.43
C GLY A 126 14.43 -4.28 25.48
N ALA A 127 15.45 -5.13 25.35
CA ALA A 127 15.41 -6.31 24.51
C ALA A 127 14.32 -7.32 24.95
N LEU A 128 14.21 -7.60 26.25
CA LEU A 128 13.13 -8.42 26.81
C LEU A 128 11.74 -7.83 26.51
N ALA A 129 11.59 -6.51 26.61
CA ALA A 129 10.34 -5.83 26.28
C ALA A 129 10.01 -5.88 24.78
N HIS A 130 10.99 -5.75 23.89
CA HIS A 130 10.80 -5.93 22.45
C HIS A 130 10.44 -7.39 22.09
N LEU A 131 11.04 -8.39 22.74
CA LEU A 131 10.67 -9.80 22.52
C LEU A 131 9.24 -10.10 22.99
N ALA A 132 8.83 -9.54 24.13
CA ALA A 132 7.55 -9.86 24.80
C ALA A 132 6.34 -9.03 24.34
N LEU A 133 6.54 -7.81 23.83
CA LEU A 133 5.48 -6.83 23.58
C LEU A 133 5.46 -6.41 22.11
N ARG A 134 4.25 -6.21 21.55
CA ARG A 134 4.09 -5.80 20.15
C ARG A 134 4.18 -4.28 20.00
N THR A 135 4.72 -3.83 18.87
CA THR A 135 4.93 -2.41 18.52
C THR A 135 3.64 -1.60 18.35
N GLY A 136 2.63 -2.19 17.72
CA GLY A 136 1.48 -1.46 17.12
C GLY A 136 0.48 -0.81 18.07
N GLU A 137 0.75 -0.68 19.37
CA GLU A 137 -0.15 -0.09 20.36
C GLU A 137 0.42 1.17 21.06
N ARG A 138 1.68 1.57 20.79
CA ARG A 138 2.38 2.57 21.65
C ARG A 138 3.06 3.75 20.95
N GLY A 139 3.18 3.75 19.62
CA GLY A 139 3.90 4.80 18.87
C GLY A 139 5.44 4.68 18.89
N TYR A 140 6.02 3.89 19.80
CA TYR A 140 7.46 3.62 19.87
C TYR A 140 7.76 2.11 19.97
N PRO A 141 8.96 1.63 19.53
CA PRO A 141 9.36 0.24 19.71
C PRO A 141 9.46 -0.14 21.21
N PRO A 142 8.89 -1.27 21.68
CA PRO A 142 8.86 -1.56 23.12
C PRO A 142 10.23 -1.68 23.80
N GLY A 143 11.31 -1.93 23.05
CA GLY A 143 12.70 -1.88 23.53
C GLY A 143 13.51 -0.64 23.11
N GLY A 144 12.86 0.32 22.43
CA GLY A 144 13.53 1.38 21.68
C GLY A 144 14.43 0.84 20.57
N ILE A 145 15.22 1.71 19.95
CA ILE A 145 16.23 1.32 18.96
C ILE A 145 17.26 0.37 19.59
N ALA A 146 17.79 0.71 20.77
CA ALA A 146 18.88 -0.06 21.39
C ALA A 146 18.46 -1.48 21.81
N GLY A 147 17.27 -1.63 22.40
CA GLY A 147 16.73 -2.94 22.79
C GLY A 147 16.19 -3.73 21.60
N ALA A 148 15.66 -3.09 20.55
CA ALA A 148 15.26 -3.78 19.33
C ALA A 148 16.45 -4.46 18.64
N LEU A 149 17.55 -3.71 18.42
CA LEU A 149 18.76 -4.24 17.79
C LEU A 149 19.33 -5.45 18.54
N LEU A 150 19.36 -5.41 19.88
CA LEU A 150 19.79 -6.57 20.68
C LEU A 150 18.80 -7.73 20.61
N ALA A 151 17.49 -7.46 20.64
CA ALA A 151 16.46 -8.49 20.54
C ALA A 151 16.45 -9.21 19.18
N GLU A 152 16.68 -8.47 18.09
CA GLU A 152 16.80 -9.00 16.73
C GLU A 152 18.09 -9.80 16.56
N LEU A 153 19.25 -9.24 16.93
CA LEU A 153 20.53 -9.94 16.89
C LEU A 153 20.49 -11.28 17.66
N LEU A 154 19.87 -11.31 18.85
CA LEU A 154 19.71 -12.54 19.63
C LEU A 154 18.68 -13.51 19.01
N ARG A 155 17.59 -13.01 18.42
CA ARG A 155 16.55 -13.83 17.77
C ARG A 155 17.10 -14.53 16.54
N ASP A 156 17.92 -13.84 15.75
CA ASP A 156 18.43 -14.35 14.47
C ASP A 156 19.52 -15.41 14.67
N HIS A 157 20.30 -15.32 15.75
CA HIS A 157 21.37 -16.28 16.08
C HIS A 157 20.93 -17.44 16.98
N PHE A 158 19.93 -17.25 17.86
CA PHE A 158 19.55 -18.22 18.90
C PHE A 158 18.06 -18.60 18.92
N ALA A 159 17.29 -18.18 17.90
CA ALA A 159 15.84 -18.27 17.83
C ALA A 159 15.11 -17.60 19.02
N LEU A 160 13.78 -17.61 19.00
CA LEU A 160 12.97 -16.89 20.00
C LEU A 160 13.23 -17.38 21.44
N ALA A 161 13.42 -18.69 21.64
CA ALA A 161 13.65 -19.26 22.96
C ALA A 161 15.02 -18.88 23.53
N GLY A 162 16.09 -19.01 22.73
CA GLY A 162 17.44 -18.62 23.14
C GLY A 162 17.57 -17.11 23.37
N ALA A 163 16.90 -16.30 22.57
CA ALA A 163 16.88 -14.84 22.74
C ALA A 163 16.31 -14.40 24.11
N TYR A 164 15.22 -15.01 24.58
CA TYR A 164 14.69 -14.75 25.93
C TYR A 164 15.68 -15.17 27.04
N VAL A 165 16.31 -16.33 26.91
CA VAL A 165 17.27 -16.83 27.91
C VAL A 165 18.49 -15.92 27.98
N LEU A 166 19.06 -15.53 26.84
CA LEU A 166 20.24 -14.68 26.77
C LEU A 166 19.95 -13.24 27.21
N ALA A 167 18.85 -12.62 26.76
CA ALA A 167 18.45 -11.29 27.23
C ALA A 167 18.13 -11.27 28.74
N GLY A 168 17.52 -12.35 29.26
CA GLY A 168 17.29 -12.55 30.70
C GLY A 168 18.58 -12.70 31.50
N ALA A 169 19.53 -13.51 31.02
CA ALA A 169 20.84 -13.69 31.63
C ALA A 169 21.64 -12.37 31.65
N LEU A 170 21.63 -11.62 30.55
CA LEU A 170 22.24 -10.28 30.47
C LEU A 170 21.61 -9.31 31.49
N ALA A 171 20.27 -9.27 31.59
CA ALA A 171 19.60 -8.41 32.57
C ALA A 171 19.96 -8.76 34.03
N LEU A 172 20.02 -10.06 34.36
CA LEU A 172 20.42 -10.52 35.70
C LEU A 172 21.89 -10.22 36.01
N ALA A 173 22.80 -10.46 35.06
CA ALA A 173 24.21 -10.14 35.20
C ALA A 173 24.42 -8.62 35.35
N SER A 174 23.69 -7.82 34.58
CA SER A 174 23.79 -6.36 34.63
C SER A 174 23.24 -5.77 35.94
N LEU A 175 22.13 -6.31 36.44
CA LEU A 175 21.61 -5.96 37.77
C LEU A 175 22.65 -6.27 38.87
N ALA A 176 23.31 -7.42 38.80
CA ALA A 176 24.37 -7.80 39.73
C ALA A 176 25.62 -6.89 39.65
N LEU A 177 25.97 -6.39 38.45
CA LEU A 177 27.05 -5.40 38.29
C LEU A 177 26.70 -4.04 38.91
N THR A 178 25.44 -3.63 38.85
CA THR A 178 24.94 -2.36 39.41
C THR A 178 24.81 -2.39 40.94
N THR A 179 24.48 -3.53 41.55
CA THR A 179 24.34 -3.63 43.02
C THR A 179 25.61 -4.15 43.70
N ASP A 180 26.21 -3.37 44.61
CA ASP A 180 27.34 -3.78 45.44
C ASP A 180 26.97 -4.84 46.48
N GLY A 181 26.76 -6.09 46.04
CA GLY A 181 26.56 -7.27 46.90
C GLY A 181 25.24 -7.36 47.67
N VAL A 182 24.44 -6.28 47.75
CA VAL A 182 23.20 -6.23 48.55
C VAL A 182 22.19 -7.33 48.18
N LEU A 183 22.10 -7.71 46.90
CA LEU A 183 21.24 -8.82 46.45
C LEU A 183 21.82 -10.22 46.72
N ALA A 184 23.13 -10.35 46.98
CA ALA A 184 23.74 -11.65 47.28
C ALA A 184 23.19 -12.27 48.57
N GLY A 185 22.81 -11.43 49.55
CA GLY A 185 22.15 -11.87 50.79
C GLY A 185 20.71 -12.36 50.61
N LEU A 186 20.02 -12.00 49.52
CA LEU A 186 18.69 -12.52 49.17
C LEU A 186 18.75 -13.82 48.35
N GLY A 187 19.92 -14.13 47.78
CA GLY A 187 20.28 -15.44 47.22
C GLY A 187 19.63 -15.79 45.88
N LEU A 188 20.30 -16.66 45.11
CA LEU A 188 19.80 -17.14 43.81
C LEU A 188 18.45 -17.86 43.91
N ARG A 189 18.07 -18.36 45.10
CA ARG A 189 16.75 -18.96 45.35
C ARG A 189 15.60 -17.96 45.21
N GLY A 190 15.80 -16.70 45.62
CA GLY A 190 14.79 -15.64 45.43
C GLY A 190 14.59 -15.29 43.96
N LEU A 191 15.69 -15.10 43.22
CA LEU A 191 15.65 -14.83 41.78
C LEU A 191 15.09 -16.03 40.98
N GLY A 192 15.50 -17.25 41.33
CA GLY A 192 14.96 -18.48 40.75
C GLY A 192 13.45 -18.63 41.00
N ALA A 193 12.98 -18.34 42.23
CA ALA A 193 11.56 -18.37 42.55
C ALA A 193 10.77 -17.28 41.82
N ILE A 194 11.32 -16.07 41.63
CA ILE A 194 10.68 -15.00 40.84
C ILE A 194 10.64 -15.38 39.35
N TYR A 195 11.70 -15.98 38.81
CA TYR A 195 11.76 -16.45 37.43
C TYR A 195 10.79 -17.62 37.18
N GLU A 196 10.77 -18.61 38.07
CA GLU A 196 9.76 -19.69 38.06
C GLU A 196 8.33 -19.16 38.22
N LEU A 197 8.10 -18.20 39.12
CA LEU A 197 6.77 -17.61 39.31
C LEU A 197 6.35 -16.82 38.07
N PHE A 198 7.27 -16.10 37.42
CA PHE A 198 7.01 -15.41 36.15
C PHE A 198 6.71 -16.39 35.01
N LEU A 199 7.51 -17.46 34.85
CA LEU A 199 7.28 -18.52 33.86
C LEU A 199 5.96 -19.26 34.12
N ARG A 200 5.67 -19.65 35.37
CA ARG A 200 4.41 -20.30 35.75
C ARG A 200 3.23 -19.34 35.56
N ALA A 201 3.33 -18.08 35.96
CA ALA A 201 2.29 -17.08 35.71
C ALA A 201 2.10 -16.78 34.22
N HIS A 202 3.17 -16.80 33.41
CA HIS A 202 3.07 -16.59 31.97
C HIS A 202 2.49 -17.82 31.24
N VAL A 203 2.92 -19.03 31.57
CA VAL A 203 2.33 -20.28 31.07
C VAL A 203 0.86 -20.38 31.51
N VAL A 204 0.54 -20.09 32.78
CA VAL A 204 -0.84 -20.02 33.26
C VAL A 204 -1.61 -18.90 32.57
N TRP A 205 -1.02 -17.75 32.24
CA TRP A 205 -1.68 -16.69 31.49
C TRP A 205 -1.94 -17.09 30.02
N VAL A 206 -0.97 -17.71 29.35
CA VAL A 206 -1.11 -18.26 27.98
C VAL A 206 -2.16 -19.37 27.96
N VAL A 207 -2.11 -20.33 28.89
CA VAL A 207 -3.09 -21.40 29.04
C VAL A 207 -4.46 -20.86 29.43
N LEU A 208 -4.57 -19.86 30.31
CA LEU A 208 -5.84 -19.18 30.62
C LEU A 208 -6.31 -18.24 29.50
N ARG A 209 -5.46 -17.86 28.55
CA ARG A 209 -5.82 -17.08 27.34
C ARG A 209 -6.29 -18.02 26.22
N ALA A 210 -5.62 -19.16 26.03
CA ALA A 210 -6.07 -20.25 25.18
C ALA A 210 -7.36 -20.89 25.72
N ARG A 211 -7.47 -21.12 27.03
CA ARG A 211 -8.70 -21.58 27.70
C ARG A 211 -9.78 -20.50 27.73
N ARG A 212 -9.46 -19.19 27.76
CA ARG A 212 -10.46 -18.12 27.54
C ARG A 212 -10.86 -17.94 26.07
N ARG A 213 -10.02 -18.32 25.11
CA ARG A 213 -10.40 -18.49 23.70
C ARG A 213 -11.33 -19.68 23.56
N ARG A 214 -10.87 -20.90 23.91
CA ARG A 214 -11.72 -22.11 23.91
C ARG A 214 -12.99 -21.97 24.74
N LEU A 215 -13.01 -21.25 25.86
CA LEU A 215 -14.24 -21.00 26.64
C LEU A 215 -15.10 -19.85 26.07
N ARG A 216 -14.58 -18.98 25.21
CA ARG A 216 -15.39 -18.04 24.40
C ARG A 216 -15.92 -18.71 23.14
N GLU A 217 -15.14 -19.56 22.49
CA GLU A 217 -15.56 -20.42 21.38
C GLU A 217 -16.61 -21.42 21.86
N LEU A 218 -16.36 -22.14 22.96
CA LEU A 218 -17.36 -23.03 23.59
C LEU A 218 -18.56 -22.27 24.14
N ARG A 219 -18.44 -21.02 24.64
CA ARG A 219 -19.62 -20.20 25.01
C ARG A 219 -20.32 -19.58 23.79
N ALA A 220 -19.65 -19.38 22.67
CA ALA A 220 -20.27 -19.00 21.41
C ALA A 220 -21.02 -20.20 20.82
N ALA A 221 -20.43 -21.40 20.87
CA ALA A 221 -21.06 -22.67 20.51
C ALA A 221 -22.18 -23.06 21.48
N GLN A 222 -22.05 -22.82 22.79
CA GLN A 222 -23.16 -22.96 23.74
C GLN A 222 -24.23 -21.91 23.51
N ASN A 223 -23.90 -20.64 23.26
CA ASN A 223 -24.92 -19.63 22.96
C ASN A 223 -25.57 -19.82 21.58
N ALA A 224 -24.88 -20.43 20.62
CA ALA A 224 -25.45 -20.85 19.34
C ALA A 224 -26.30 -22.11 19.50
N GLY A 225 -25.81 -23.12 20.22
CA GLY A 225 -26.51 -24.36 20.54
C GLY A 225 -27.71 -24.18 21.46
N ILE A 226 -27.66 -23.24 22.41
CA ILE A 226 -28.80 -22.83 23.25
C ILE A 226 -29.78 -21.99 22.43
N LYS A 227 -29.32 -21.16 21.48
CA LYS A 227 -30.24 -20.52 20.51
C LYS A 227 -30.92 -21.54 19.58
N ALA A 228 -30.19 -22.54 19.10
CA ALA A 228 -30.71 -23.60 18.25
C ALA A 228 -31.66 -24.52 19.02
N ALA A 229 -31.28 -24.97 20.22
CA ALA A 229 -32.13 -25.78 21.09
C ALA A 229 -33.36 -25.01 21.57
N ALA A 230 -33.25 -23.73 21.93
CA ALA A 230 -34.42 -22.90 22.28
C ALA A 230 -35.31 -22.59 21.06
N ALA A 231 -34.77 -22.61 19.83
CA ALA A 231 -35.56 -22.57 18.60
C ALA A 231 -36.17 -23.93 18.21
N TRP A 232 -35.81 -25.02 18.91
CA TRP A 232 -36.31 -26.37 18.69
C TRP A 232 -37.29 -26.83 19.77
N THR A 233 -37.13 -26.38 21.03
CA THR A 233 -37.98 -26.76 22.17
C THR A 233 -39.10 -25.78 22.50
N LEU A 234 -39.11 -24.59 21.90
CA LEU A 234 -40.21 -23.62 22.03
C LEU A 234 -40.82 -23.32 20.66
N GLY A 235 -42.08 -23.74 20.49
CA GLY A 235 -42.90 -23.33 19.36
C GLY A 235 -43.11 -21.80 19.30
N PRO A 236 -43.61 -21.28 18.17
CA PRO A 236 -43.60 -19.85 17.87
C PRO A 236 -44.34 -19.03 18.94
N THR A 237 -43.60 -18.20 19.67
CA THR A 237 -44.12 -17.36 20.76
C THR A 237 -43.64 -15.90 20.65
N PRO A 238 -44.48 -14.89 20.99
CA PRO A 238 -44.35 -13.55 20.43
C PRO A 238 -43.43 -12.61 21.23
N VAL A 239 -42.19 -12.40 20.78
CA VAL A 239 -41.25 -11.42 21.39
C VAL A 239 -40.53 -10.51 20.36
N ALA A 240 -41.06 -10.38 19.14
CA ALA A 240 -40.53 -9.44 18.15
C ALA A 240 -40.77 -7.96 18.53
N ASP A 241 -41.95 -7.67 19.09
CA ASP A 241 -42.54 -6.33 19.13
C ASP A 241 -41.82 -5.30 20.05
N ARG A 242 -40.89 -5.74 20.92
CA ARG A 242 -40.19 -4.83 21.85
C ARG A 242 -38.96 -4.12 21.29
N LYS A 243 -38.35 -4.59 20.19
CA LYS A 243 -37.27 -3.86 19.51
C LYS A 243 -37.82 -2.86 18.51
N ASP A 244 -38.73 -3.32 17.66
CA ASP A 244 -39.46 -2.52 16.70
C ASP A 244 -40.16 -1.33 17.34
N ALA A 245 -40.92 -1.54 18.43
CA ALA A 245 -41.57 -0.44 19.14
C ALA A 245 -40.58 0.61 19.71
N LYS A 246 -39.31 0.24 19.97
CA LYS A 246 -38.30 1.22 20.41
C LYS A 246 -37.69 1.97 19.23
N ILE A 247 -37.42 1.29 18.11
CA ILE A 247 -36.91 1.91 16.88
C ILE A 247 -37.96 2.88 16.30
N ARG A 248 -39.20 2.40 16.09
CA ARG A 248 -40.32 3.20 15.57
C ARG A 248 -40.62 4.41 16.46
N ARG A 249 -40.46 4.33 17.79
CA ARG A 249 -40.60 5.49 18.70
C ARG A 249 -39.50 6.54 18.51
N VAL A 250 -38.25 6.13 18.27
CA VAL A 250 -37.14 7.06 17.99
C VAL A 250 -37.33 7.71 16.62
N GLU A 251 -37.77 6.95 15.62
CA GLU A 251 -38.06 7.46 14.28
C GLU A 251 -39.27 8.42 14.28
N GLN A 252 -40.36 8.08 14.98
CA GLN A 252 -41.50 8.98 15.15
C GLN A 252 -41.13 10.26 15.91
N ALA A 253 -40.25 10.20 16.92
CA ALA A 253 -39.74 11.39 17.59
C ALA A 253 -38.89 12.26 16.64
N ARG A 254 -38.03 11.65 15.83
CA ARG A 254 -37.19 12.33 14.83
C ARG A 254 -38.04 12.94 13.70
N ALA A 255 -39.08 12.25 13.26
CA ALA A 255 -40.05 12.72 12.28
C ALA A 255 -40.89 13.90 12.82
N ARG A 256 -41.35 13.84 14.07
CA ARG A 256 -42.05 14.96 14.73
C ARG A 256 -41.14 16.18 14.90
N GLY A 257 -39.86 15.97 15.22
CA GLY A 257 -38.86 17.04 15.27
C GLY A 257 -38.64 17.70 13.90
N LYS A 258 -38.56 16.91 12.83
CA LYS A 258 -38.53 17.41 11.45
C LYS A 258 -39.81 18.19 11.11
N ALA A 259 -40.98 17.62 11.36
CA ALA A 259 -42.27 18.25 11.06
C ALA A 259 -42.45 19.59 11.80
N MET A 260 -42.05 19.70 13.07
CA MET A 260 -42.07 20.99 13.79
C MET A 260 -41.09 22.01 13.20
N ALA A 261 -39.89 21.58 12.80
CA ALA A 261 -38.91 22.48 12.16
C ALA A 261 -39.39 22.93 10.77
N GLU A 262 -40.00 22.03 10.00
CA GLU A 262 -40.58 22.29 8.68
C GLU A 262 -41.83 23.18 8.79
N GLU A 263 -42.68 23.00 9.82
CA GLU A 263 -43.81 23.89 10.11
C GLU A 263 -43.37 25.28 10.58
N GLN A 264 -42.32 25.38 11.41
CA GLN A 264 -41.73 26.66 11.82
C GLN A 264 -41.09 27.39 10.62
N ALA A 265 -40.39 26.66 9.75
CA ALA A 265 -39.86 27.20 8.50
C ALA A 265 -40.98 27.63 7.54
N ALA A 266 -42.06 26.86 7.42
CA ALA A 266 -43.23 27.21 6.62
C ALA A 266 -43.94 28.48 7.15
N ARG A 267 -44.16 28.59 8.47
CA ARG A 267 -44.73 29.79 9.10
C ARG A 267 -43.81 31.01 8.93
N ALA A 268 -42.50 30.84 8.96
CA ALA A 268 -41.54 31.91 8.65
C ALA A 268 -41.58 32.32 7.17
N ALA A 269 -41.68 31.34 6.25
CA ALA A 269 -41.81 31.58 4.82
C ALA A 269 -43.17 32.20 4.43
N GLU A 270 -44.27 31.84 5.10
CA GLU A 270 -45.58 32.49 4.93
C GLU A 270 -45.53 33.94 5.42
N LYS A 271 -44.89 34.20 6.58
CA LYS A 271 -44.67 35.56 7.07
C LYS A 271 -43.82 36.40 6.10
N ALA A 272 -42.82 35.81 5.46
CA ALA A 272 -42.03 36.45 4.40
C ALA A 272 -42.87 36.70 3.13
N ARG A 273 -43.68 35.72 2.69
CA ARG A 273 -44.60 35.86 1.53
C ARG A 273 -45.73 36.87 1.78
N ARG A 274 -46.16 37.11 3.03
CA ARG A 274 -47.08 38.22 3.36
C ARG A 274 -46.42 39.60 3.29
N LEU A 275 -45.09 39.66 3.27
CA LEU A 275 -44.30 40.91 3.18
C LEU A 275 -43.74 41.16 1.78
N ALA A 276 -43.81 40.19 0.86
CA ALA A 276 -43.31 40.30 -0.51
C ALA A 276 -44.34 39.79 -1.51
N VAL A 277 -44.66 40.64 -2.51
CA VAL A 277 -45.70 40.45 -3.53
C VAL A 277 -47.14 40.57 -3.00
N ARG A 278 -47.65 41.80 -3.10
CA ARG A 278 -49.09 42.06 -3.28
C ARG A 278 -49.30 42.78 -4.62
N ASP A 279 -48.76 42.21 -5.70
CA ASP A 279 -48.84 42.76 -7.05
C ASP A 279 -48.94 41.65 -8.13
N ILE A 280 -50.13 41.59 -8.75
CA ILE A 280 -50.55 41.18 -10.12
C ILE A 280 -50.04 39.91 -10.86
N SER A 281 -51.02 39.19 -11.45
CA SER A 281 -51.04 38.45 -12.76
C SER A 281 -50.28 37.13 -13.00
N GLU A 282 -50.99 36.01 -12.76
CA GLU A 282 -51.50 34.97 -13.72
C GLU A 282 -51.28 35.11 -15.26
N PRO A 283 -51.51 34.05 -16.12
CA PRO A 283 -52.01 32.68 -15.87
C PRO A 283 -51.41 31.49 -16.70
N ASP A 284 -52.00 30.29 -16.49
CA ASP A 284 -52.29 29.13 -17.40
C ASP A 284 -51.25 28.20 -18.06
N ILE A 285 -51.48 26.87 -17.89
CA ILE A 285 -52.06 25.92 -18.88
C ILE A 285 -52.31 24.52 -18.23
N ALA A 286 -53.35 23.78 -18.65
CA ALA A 286 -53.75 22.44 -18.13
C ALA A 286 -53.53 21.28 -19.15
N ILE A 287 -53.68 19.98 -18.81
CA ILE A 287 -54.89 19.11 -18.94
C ILE A 287 -54.47 17.68 -18.47
N ASP A 288 -55.10 16.99 -17.50
CA ASP A 288 -56.26 16.04 -17.57
C ASP A 288 -56.00 14.78 -18.46
N ARG A 289 -56.24 13.47 -18.14
CA ARG A 289 -56.92 12.67 -17.07
C ARG A 289 -56.02 11.44 -16.68
N THR A 290 -56.39 10.23 -16.20
CA THR A 290 -57.65 9.43 -16.01
C THR A 290 -57.45 8.33 -14.93
N ILE A 291 -58.46 7.48 -14.65
CA ILE A 291 -58.51 6.45 -13.58
C ILE A 291 -59.20 5.16 -14.10
N ASP A 292 -58.83 3.96 -13.62
CA ASP A 292 -59.78 2.84 -13.36
C ASP A 292 -59.18 1.65 -12.55
N LEU A 293 -60.04 0.91 -11.84
CA LEU A 293 -59.82 -0.31 -11.00
C LEU A 293 -61.17 -1.04 -10.86
N PRO A 294 -61.29 -2.39 -10.96
CA PRO A 294 -61.11 -3.27 -9.77
C PRO A 294 -60.79 -4.78 -10.05
N GLY A 295 -60.68 -5.61 -9.00
CA GLY A 295 -60.85 -7.09 -9.07
C GLY A 295 -60.10 -7.94 -8.03
N GLU A 296 -60.81 -8.80 -7.28
CA GLU A 296 -60.29 -9.88 -6.41
C GLU A 296 -60.98 -11.21 -6.74
N ASP A 297 -60.32 -12.38 -6.58
CA ASP A 297 -60.75 -13.49 -5.67
C ASP A 297 -59.84 -14.77 -5.76
N ARG A 298 -60.32 -15.94 -5.27
CA ARG A 298 -59.55 -17.06 -4.64
C ARG A 298 -60.16 -18.44 -5.04
N PHE A 299 -59.78 -19.65 -4.57
CA PHE A 299 -58.92 -20.16 -3.48
C PHE A 299 -58.61 -21.68 -3.71
N GLU A 300 -57.60 -22.24 -3.02
CA GLU A 300 -57.35 -23.71 -2.81
C GLU A 300 -57.00 -24.55 -4.08
N LEU A 301 -56.37 -25.73 -4.05
CA LEU A 301 -56.27 -26.85 -3.09
C LEU A 301 -54.82 -27.43 -2.99
N GLY A 302 -54.60 -28.52 -2.25
CA GLY A 302 -53.32 -29.26 -2.22
C GLY A 302 -53.53 -30.78 -2.05
N ASP A 303 -52.45 -31.58 -2.11
CA ASP A 303 -52.49 -33.05 -1.99
C ASP A 303 -51.26 -33.64 -1.26
N LEU A 304 -51.50 -34.79 -0.61
CA LEU A 304 -50.58 -35.69 0.14
C LEU A 304 -51.17 -37.12 0.01
N PRO A 305 -50.43 -38.26 0.17
CA PRO A 305 -49.25 -38.40 1.04
C PRO A 305 -48.11 -39.33 0.55
N ALA A 306 -47.11 -39.45 1.44
CA ALA A 306 -46.11 -40.50 1.67
C ALA A 306 -46.05 -41.80 0.83
N LEU A 307 -44.80 -42.27 0.68
CA LEU A 307 -44.43 -43.65 1.02
C LEU A 307 -43.15 -43.63 1.89
N ASP A 308 -43.00 -44.60 2.78
CA ASP A 308 -41.72 -44.94 3.41
C ASP A 308 -40.79 -45.67 2.41
N ASP A 309 -39.61 -46.08 2.89
CA ASP A 309 -38.58 -46.86 2.17
C ASP A 309 -37.88 -46.19 0.98
N LEU A 310 -36.72 -45.56 1.26
CA LEU A 310 -35.42 -45.95 0.68
C LEU A 310 -34.23 -45.24 1.36
N VAL A 311 -33.27 -46.01 1.89
CA VAL A 311 -31.87 -45.62 2.26
C VAL A 311 -31.77 -44.48 3.29
N GLN A 312 -31.59 -44.70 4.61
CA GLN A 312 -30.55 -45.50 5.30
C GLN A 312 -29.11 -45.29 4.80
N ALA A 313 -28.43 -44.26 5.31
CA ALA A 313 -26.96 -44.21 5.39
C ALA A 313 -26.52 -43.45 6.66
N GLN A 314 -25.53 -43.98 7.38
CA GLN A 314 -24.90 -43.32 8.53
C GLN A 314 -23.60 -42.64 8.10
N ALA A 315 -23.27 -41.47 8.66
CA ALA A 315 -21.94 -40.88 8.51
C ALA A 315 -20.93 -41.65 9.39
N PRO A 316 -19.74 -42.02 8.87
CA PRO A 316 -18.82 -42.92 9.56
C PRO A 316 -18.00 -42.25 10.67
N GLU A 317 -17.60 -43.04 11.67
CA GLU A 317 -16.55 -42.66 12.63
C GLU A 317 -15.16 -42.77 11.99
N ILE A 318 -14.25 -41.83 12.28
CA ILE A 318 -12.87 -41.88 11.79
C ILE A 318 -12.04 -42.84 12.68
N PRO A 319 -11.36 -43.87 12.12
CA PRO A 319 -10.56 -44.82 12.88
C PRO A 319 -9.38 -44.19 13.64
N LYS A 320 -8.96 -44.84 14.74
CA LYS A 320 -7.90 -44.34 15.64
C LYS A 320 -6.47 -44.56 15.13
N ASP A 321 -6.30 -45.21 13.99
CA ASP A 321 -4.99 -45.69 13.54
C ASP A 321 -4.13 -44.60 12.87
N LEU A 322 -4.73 -43.44 12.54
CA LEU A 322 -4.05 -42.30 11.92
C LEU A 322 -3.12 -41.51 12.88
N GLU A 323 -3.04 -41.90 14.16
CA GLU A 323 -2.07 -41.33 15.11
C GLU A 323 -0.65 -41.97 14.97
N ALA A 324 -0.51 -43.04 14.20
CA ALA A 324 0.77 -43.73 13.98
C ALA A 324 1.69 -43.06 12.94
N LEU A 325 1.13 -42.35 11.95
CA LEU A 325 1.86 -41.80 10.80
C LEU A 325 2.51 -40.43 11.03
N LEU A 326 2.23 -39.75 12.15
CA LEU A 326 2.71 -38.40 12.45
C LEU A 326 3.81 -38.36 13.53
N ARG A 327 4.73 -39.34 13.51
CA ARG A 327 5.95 -39.27 14.31
C ARG A 327 7.02 -38.40 13.64
N PRO A 328 7.71 -37.50 14.36
CA PRO A 328 8.86 -36.77 13.82
C PRO A 328 9.98 -37.74 13.42
N ILE A 329 10.57 -37.55 12.24
CA ILE A 329 11.76 -38.30 11.82
C ILE A 329 12.98 -37.74 12.56
N GLU A 330 13.50 -38.50 13.51
CA GLU A 330 14.77 -38.18 14.17
C GLU A 330 15.94 -38.28 13.18
N ARG A 331 16.70 -37.19 13.02
CA ARG A 331 17.90 -37.18 12.17
C ARG A 331 19.13 -37.62 12.97
N ALA A 332 19.47 -38.90 12.86
CA ALA A 332 20.79 -39.39 13.24
C ALA A 332 21.89 -38.74 12.35
N PRO A 333 23.12 -38.54 12.87
CA PRO A 333 24.17 -37.85 12.13
C PRO A 333 24.83 -38.76 11.08
N VAL A 334 24.69 -38.40 9.81
CA VAL A 334 25.39 -39.05 8.69
C VAL A 334 26.49 -38.11 8.20
N SER A 335 27.75 -38.48 8.45
CA SER A 335 28.92 -37.73 7.97
C SER A 335 29.32 -38.19 6.56
N ILE A 336 29.06 -37.35 5.56
CA ILE A 336 29.61 -37.51 4.20
C ILE A 336 30.51 -36.31 3.91
N ARG A 337 31.66 -36.59 3.30
CA ARG A 337 32.69 -35.59 2.96
C ARG A 337 32.14 -34.57 1.95
N ALA A 338 32.69 -33.36 1.99
CA ALA A 338 32.56 -32.45 0.86
C ALA A 338 33.16 -33.12 -0.39
N ALA A 339 32.32 -33.30 -1.40
CA ALA A 339 32.71 -33.52 -2.79
C ALA A 339 32.18 -32.32 -3.56
N GLU A 340 33.02 -31.73 -4.41
CA GLU A 340 32.62 -30.59 -5.25
C GLU A 340 31.52 -31.04 -6.24
N PRO A 341 30.50 -30.22 -6.51
CA PRO A 341 29.48 -30.56 -7.49
C PRO A 341 30.12 -30.57 -8.88
N ALA A 342 30.34 -31.77 -9.41
CA ALA A 342 30.82 -31.94 -10.78
C ALA A 342 29.80 -31.32 -11.75
N LEU A 343 30.21 -30.27 -12.45
CA LEU A 343 29.48 -29.69 -13.56
C LEU A 343 29.26 -30.76 -14.63
N MET A 344 28.05 -31.31 -14.72
CA MET A 344 27.61 -31.90 -15.98
C MET A 344 27.51 -30.75 -16.99
N PRO A 345 28.13 -30.85 -18.17
CA PRO A 345 28.05 -29.78 -19.16
C PRO A 345 26.60 -29.61 -19.59
N GLU A 346 26.12 -28.37 -19.64
CA GLU A 346 24.92 -28.07 -20.41
C GLU A 346 25.16 -28.54 -21.86
N PRO A 347 24.18 -29.20 -22.51
CA PRO A 347 24.25 -29.36 -23.95
C PRO A 347 24.28 -27.96 -24.54
N ALA A 348 25.32 -27.64 -25.30
CA ALA A 348 25.50 -26.30 -25.83
C ALA A 348 24.31 -25.93 -26.72
N GLU A 349 23.40 -25.09 -26.21
CA GLU A 349 22.50 -24.34 -27.06
C GLU A 349 23.39 -23.49 -27.97
N GLU A 350 23.42 -23.83 -29.26
CA GLU A 350 23.86 -22.86 -30.27
C GLU A 350 23.06 -21.59 -30.00
N PRO A 351 23.71 -20.42 -29.86
CA PRO A 351 23.01 -19.21 -29.42
C PRO A 351 21.95 -18.87 -30.44
N MET A 352 20.68 -19.16 -30.11
CA MET A 352 19.55 -18.89 -30.97
C MET A 352 19.66 -17.43 -31.42
N PRO A 353 19.70 -17.16 -32.74
CA PRO A 353 19.97 -15.83 -33.23
C PRO A 353 18.95 -14.87 -32.61
N PRO A 354 19.39 -13.73 -32.04
CA PRO A 354 18.53 -12.89 -31.20
C PRO A 354 17.24 -12.60 -31.94
N PRO A 355 16.07 -12.86 -31.30
CA PRO A 355 14.81 -13.17 -31.95
C PRO A 355 14.56 -12.15 -33.04
N ALA A 356 14.66 -12.61 -34.29
CA ALA A 356 15.04 -11.76 -35.41
C ALA A 356 14.23 -10.46 -35.35
N VAL A 357 14.94 -9.34 -35.17
CA VAL A 357 14.36 -8.03 -35.42
C VAL A 357 14.07 -8.02 -36.91
N VAL A 358 12.88 -8.53 -37.26
CA VAL A 358 12.22 -8.31 -38.54
C VAL A 358 12.38 -6.83 -38.73
N PRO A 359 13.20 -6.38 -39.71
CA PRO A 359 13.43 -4.96 -39.85
C PRO A 359 12.05 -4.37 -40.07
N GLN A 360 11.58 -3.55 -39.12
CA GLN A 360 10.39 -2.74 -39.34
C GLN A 360 10.79 -1.81 -40.47
N ARG A 361 10.51 -2.28 -41.69
CA ARG A 361 11.01 -1.72 -42.95
C ARG A 361 10.64 -0.25 -42.89
N PRO A 362 11.62 0.66 -42.69
CA PRO A 362 11.37 1.93 -42.02
C PRO A 362 10.21 2.61 -42.73
N PRO A 363 9.11 2.90 -41.99
CA PRO A 363 7.77 3.07 -42.56
C PRO A 363 7.87 4.03 -43.75
N PRO A 364 7.49 3.56 -44.95
CA PRO A 364 8.13 3.96 -46.21
C PRO A 364 8.16 5.48 -46.33
N LEU A 365 9.37 6.04 -46.13
CA LEU A 365 9.64 7.45 -45.77
C LEU A 365 8.48 8.36 -46.17
N PRO A 366 7.64 8.80 -45.19
CA PRO A 366 6.34 9.37 -45.50
C PRO A 366 6.50 10.47 -46.53
N LYS A 367 5.87 10.28 -47.70
CA LYS A 367 6.05 11.12 -48.89
C LYS A 367 5.98 12.58 -48.45
N ARG A 368 7.10 13.31 -48.51
CA ARG A 368 7.28 14.63 -47.88
C ARG A 368 6.10 15.57 -48.22
N LEU A 369 5.12 15.64 -47.33
CA LEU A 369 3.90 16.41 -47.54
C LEU A 369 4.20 17.88 -47.21
N GLY A 370 4.65 18.63 -48.20
CA GLY A 370 4.82 20.09 -48.05
C GLY A 370 5.98 20.51 -47.16
N SER A 371 7.19 19.96 -47.35
CA SER A 371 8.38 20.60 -46.79
C SER A 371 8.55 21.99 -47.42
N HIS A 372 8.14 23.05 -46.71
CA HIS A 372 8.56 24.41 -47.00
C HIS A 372 10.09 24.44 -46.91
N LYS A 373 10.78 24.46 -48.07
CA LYS A 373 12.24 24.52 -48.12
C LYS A 373 12.68 25.77 -47.36
N ALA A 374 13.30 25.56 -46.20
CA ALA A 374 13.82 26.64 -45.37
C ALA A 374 14.83 27.49 -46.17
N ARG A 375 14.87 28.79 -45.91
CA ARG A 375 15.97 29.62 -46.43
C ARG A 375 17.26 29.22 -45.70
N PRO A 376 18.46 29.36 -46.32
CA PRO A 376 19.71 29.02 -45.67
C PRO A 376 19.87 29.77 -44.33
N GLY A 377 19.83 29.03 -43.20
CA GLY A 377 19.90 29.58 -41.84
C GLY A 377 18.57 29.67 -41.08
N GLU A 378 17.42 29.43 -41.72
CA GLU A 378 16.14 29.25 -41.01
C GLU A 378 15.97 27.78 -40.55
N PRO A 379 15.33 27.50 -39.40
CA PRO A 379 15.06 26.14 -38.95
C PRO A 379 14.01 25.42 -39.84
N GLU A 380 14.18 24.12 -40.09
CA GLU A 380 13.23 23.32 -40.88
C GLU A 380 12.00 22.97 -40.01
N ILE A 381 10.80 23.33 -40.46
CA ILE A 381 9.54 22.93 -39.82
C ILE A 381 9.12 21.58 -40.39
N VAL A 382 9.02 20.57 -39.53
CA VAL A 382 8.83 19.16 -39.87
C VAL A 382 7.51 18.70 -39.27
N ASP A 383 6.40 19.04 -39.91
CA ASP A 383 5.08 18.50 -39.54
C ASP A 383 4.97 17.04 -40.00
N VAL A 384 4.91 16.15 -39.01
CA VAL A 384 4.76 14.69 -39.19
C VAL A 384 3.44 14.18 -38.62
N ARG A 385 2.56 15.07 -38.13
CA ARG A 385 1.30 14.69 -37.48
C ARG A 385 0.44 13.87 -38.44
N PRO A 386 -0.17 12.75 -37.99
CA PRO A 386 -1.05 11.96 -38.84
C PRO A 386 -2.28 12.77 -39.24
N LYS A 387 -2.61 12.76 -40.54
CA LYS A 387 -3.83 13.39 -41.03
C LYS A 387 -5.04 12.60 -40.57
N VAL A 388 -5.84 13.19 -39.68
CA VAL A 388 -7.10 12.63 -39.20
C VAL A 388 -8.18 12.87 -40.24
N ASP A 389 -8.89 11.82 -40.65
CA ASP A 389 -10.14 11.93 -41.42
C ASP A 389 -11.34 11.72 -40.45
N PRO A 390 -12.09 12.78 -40.10
CA PRO A 390 -13.29 12.65 -39.28
C PRO A 390 -14.31 11.66 -39.84
N ALA A 391 -14.47 11.59 -41.16
CA ALA A 391 -15.40 10.65 -41.77
C ALA A 391 -14.88 9.20 -41.68
N ALA A 392 -13.57 8.97 -41.66
CA ALA A 392 -13.01 7.64 -41.36
C ALA A 392 -13.27 7.24 -39.90
N ILE A 393 -13.11 8.16 -38.94
CA ILE A 393 -13.42 7.89 -37.53
C ILE A 393 -14.89 7.53 -37.34
N GLU A 394 -15.82 8.31 -37.90
CA GLU A 394 -17.26 8.01 -37.76
C GLU A 394 -17.65 6.69 -38.44
N ARG A 395 -17.11 6.37 -39.63
CA ARG A 395 -17.31 5.06 -40.28
C ARG A 395 -16.74 3.92 -39.43
N ALA A 396 -15.51 4.04 -38.94
CA ALA A 396 -14.86 3.03 -38.12
C ALA A 396 -15.53 2.85 -36.74
N ALA A 397 -16.20 3.88 -36.23
CA ALA A 397 -16.99 3.81 -35.00
C ALA A 397 -18.37 3.16 -35.21
N GLN A 398 -18.95 3.25 -36.41
CA GLN A 398 -20.22 2.61 -36.80
C GLN A 398 -20.06 1.12 -37.18
N GLU A 399 -18.85 0.66 -37.49
CA GLU A 399 -18.57 -0.76 -37.72
C GLU A 399 -18.83 -1.57 -36.44
N LYS A 400 -19.92 -2.34 -36.42
CA LYS A 400 -20.25 -3.20 -35.28
C LYS A 400 -19.10 -4.16 -34.96
N PRO A 401 -18.68 -4.28 -33.68
CA PRO A 401 -17.77 -5.35 -33.26
C PRO A 401 -18.44 -6.73 -33.49
N PRO A 402 -17.64 -7.80 -33.67
CA PRO A 402 -18.19 -9.15 -33.83
C PRO A 402 -18.94 -9.55 -32.55
N ALA A 403 -20.23 -9.87 -32.68
CA ALA A 403 -21.04 -10.30 -31.55
C ALA A 403 -20.68 -11.73 -31.11
N ASP A 404 -20.42 -11.91 -29.82
CA ASP A 404 -20.43 -13.23 -29.20
C ASP A 404 -21.88 -13.59 -28.84
N ARG A 405 -22.20 -14.88 -28.76
CA ARG A 405 -23.58 -15.38 -28.58
C ARG A 405 -24.24 -14.92 -27.28
N ASN A 406 -23.44 -14.53 -26.29
CA ASN A 406 -23.88 -14.15 -24.95
C ASN A 406 -23.66 -12.66 -24.62
N PHE A 407 -22.93 -11.90 -25.45
CA PHE A 407 -22.56 -10.51 -25.15
C PHE A 407 -22.25 -9.70 -26.42
N GLU A 408 -22.91 -8.55 -26.58
CA GLU A 408 -22.59 -7.55 -27.62
C GLU A 408 -21.64 -6.50 -27.04
N LEU A 409 -20.49 -6.29 -27.70
CA LEU A 409 -19.53 -5.25 -27.32
C LEU A 409 -20.08 -3.85 -27.65
N PRO A 410 -19.82 -2.82 -26.82
CA PRO A 410 -20.34 -1.48 -27.03
C PRO A 410 -19.81 -0.83 -28.32
N SER A 411 -20.68 -0.10 -29.02
CA SER A 411 -20.32 0.66 -30.22
C SER A 411 -19.55 1.94 -29.85
N ALA A 412 -18.45 2.22 -30.56
CA ALA A 412 -17.67 3.44 -30.35
C ALA A 412 -18.45 4.73 -30.73
N THR A 413 -19.62 4.62 -31.36
CA THR A 413 -20.58 5.74 -31.50
C THR A 413 -21.12 6.29 -30.17
N LEU A 414 -20.96 5.55 -29.06
CA LEU A 414 -21.33 6.01 -27.71
C LEU A 414 -20.36 7.07 -27.13
N LEU A 415 -19.22 7.29 -27.78
CA LEU A 415 -18.20 8.23 -27.33
C LEU A 415 -18.30 9.57 -28.08
N ASP A 416 -18.03 10.66 -27.37
CA ASP A 416 -17.85 11.96 -28.00
C ASP A 416 -16.62 11.98 -28.92
N PHE A 417 -16.80 12.60 -30.08
CA PHE A 417 -15.72 13.11 -30.92
C PHE A 417 -16.15 14.46 -31.48
N LYS A 418 -15.35 15.48 -31.18
CA LYS A 418 -15.38 16.72 -31.96
C LYS A 418 -14.13 16.67 -32.82
N PRO A 419 -14.24 16.78 -34.16
CA PRO A 419 -13.06 17.03 -34.98
C PRO A 419 -12.33 18.23 -34.39
N ALA A 420 -11.03 18.10 -34.16
CA ALA A 420 -10.21 19.28 -33.97
C ALA A 420 -10.32 20.08 -35.26
N ASP A 421 -10.77 21.34 -35.17
CA ASP A 421 -10.39 22.32 -36.19
C ASP A 421 -8.86 22.30 -36.20
N HIS A 422 -8.27 21.71 -37.23
CA HIS A 422 -6.82 21.68 -37.43
C HIS A 422 -6.37 23.10 -37.72
N MET A 423 -6.24 23.91 -36.66
CA MET A 423 -5.85 25.30 -36.77
C MET A 423 -4.54 25.36 -37.56
N PRO A 424 -4.45 26.18 -38.61
CA PRO A 424 -3.25 26.24 -39.44
C PRO A 424 -2.03 26.47 -38.55
N LEU A 425 -1.01 25.64 -38.72
CA LEU A 425 0.29 25.88 -38.10
C LEU A 425 0.76 27.26 -38.56
N ASP A 426 0.90 28.20 -37.63
CA ASP A 426 1.56 29.47 -37.93
C ASP A 426 3.07 29.22 -38.03
N PRO A 427 3.65 29.20 -39.25
CA PRO A 427 5.07 28.89 -39.41
C PRO A 427 5.93 30.09 -39.02
N GLN A 428 5.36 31.29 -38.90
CA GLN A 428 6.04 32.50 -38.49
C GLN A 428 6.17 32.55 -36.98
N LEU A 429 5.08 32.36 -36.23
CA LEU A 429 5.09 32.22 -34.76
C LEU A 429 6.09 31.15 -34.30
N MET A 430 6.19 30.03 -35.02
CA MET A 430 7.18 28.98 -34.74
C MET A 430 8.64 29.42 -35.00
N ARG A 431 8.91 30.18 -36.07
CA ARG A 431 10.25 30.76 -36.29
C ARG A 431 10.60 31.83 -35.26
N ASP A 432 9.64 32.67 -34.90
CA ASP A 432 9.83 33.75 -33.93
C ASP A 432 10.07 33.20 -32.53
N ASN A 433 9.37 32.12 -32.15
CA ASN A 433 9.65 31.35 -30.94
C ASN A 433 11.03 30.68 -30.98
N ALA A 434 11.46 30.11 -32.11
CA ALA A 434 12.80 29.54 -32.24
C ALA A 434 13.92 30.60 -32.14
N GLN A 435 13.68 31.82 -32.66
CA GLN A 435 14.58 32.97 -32.51
C GLN A 435 14.63 33.45 -31.06
N ARG A 436 13.47 33.63 -30.40
CA ARG A 436 13.35 34.01 -28.98
C ARG A 436 14.10 33.01 -28.09
N LEU A 437 13.85 31.71 -28.26
CA LEU A 437 14.53 30.62 -27.56
C LEU A 437 16.05 30.67 -27.73
N THR A 438 16.53 30.87 -28.96
CA THR A 438 17.98 30.97 -29.25
C THR A 438 18.60 32.22 -28.62
N LYS A 439 17.88 33.37 -28.64
CA LYS A 439 18.32 34.61 -28.00
C LYS A 439 18.42 34.44 -26.48
N THR A 440 17.40 33.91 -25.82
CA THR A 440 17.41 33.68 -24.37
C THR A 440 18.54 32.72 -23.97
N LEU A 441 18.69 31.58 -24.65
CA LEU A 441 19.80 30.65 -24.35
C LEU A 441 21.17 31.33 -24.46
N LYS A 442 21.35 32.19 -25.46
CA LYS A 442 22.57 33.01 -25.62
C LYS A 442 22.76 34.04 -24.50
N GLU A 443 21.69 34.68 -24.02
CA GLU A 443 21.73 35.61 -22.87
C GLU A 443 22.17 34.91 -21.58
N TYR A 444 21.76 33.64 -21.37
CA TYR A 444 22.28 32.78 -20.30
C TYR A 444 23.66 32.17 -20.62
N GLY A 445 24.34 32.59 -21.70
CA GLY A 445 25.68 32.17 -22.10
C GLY A 445 25.76 30.76 -22.69
N ILE A 446 24.73 30.35 -23.44
CA ILE A 446 24.63 29.06 -24.14
C ILE A 446 24.41 29.30 -25.64
N ASP A 447 25.49 29.53 -26.38
CA ASP A 447 25.45 29.60 -27.84
C ASP A 447 25.01 28.26 -28.47
N GLY A 448 24.37 28.35 -29.63
CA GLY A 448 23.75 27.25 -30.35
C GLY A 448 22.70 27.77 -31.35
N HIS A 449 21.87 26.86 -31.89
CA HIS A 449 20.78 27.18 -32.80
C HIS A 449 19.69 26.11 -32.78
N VAL A 450 18.44 26.47 -33.11
CA VAL A 450 17.39 25.49 -33.44
C VAL A 450 17.63 24.94 -34.85
N ARG A 451 17.60 23.61 -35.03
CA ARG A 451 17.72 22.95 -36.35
C ARG A 451 16.37 22.55 -36.94
N GLU A 452 15.56 21.87 -36.15
CA GLU A 452 14.25 21.33 -36.53
C GLU A 452 13.17 21.84 -35.56
N ILE A 453 11.97 22.08 -36.07
CA ILE A 453 10.76 22.38 -35.28
C ILE A 453 9.72 21.30 -35.60
N ARG A 454 9.26 20.58 -34.58
CA ARG A 454 8.29 19.47 -34.67
C ARG A 454 6.99 19.87 -33.96
N PRO A 455 5.96 20.30 -34.69
CA PRO A 455 4.68 20.66 -34.11
C PRO A 455 3.90 19.41 -33.68
N GLY A 456 3.32 19.46 -32.49
CA GLY A 456 2.47 18.42 -31.92
C GLY A 456 1.09 18.93 -31.55
N PRO A 457 0.19 18.06 -31.04
CA PRO A 457 -1.18 18.44 -30.65
C PRO A 457 -1.23 19.36 -29.41
N VAL A 458 -0.29 19.20 -28.47
CA VAL A 458 -0.30 19.87 -27.16
C VAL A 458 0.97 20.70 -26.90
N VAL A 459 2.09 20.28 -27.48
CA VAL A 459 3.41 20.92 -27.40
C VAL A 459 4.05 20.97 -28.79
N THR A 460 4.97 21.88 -28.99
CA THR A 460 5.89 21.91 -30.13
C THR A 460 7.31 21.67 -29.62
N MET A 461 8.03 20.72 -30.21
CA MET A 461 9.42 20.43 -29.87
C MET A 461 10.37 21.21 -30.79
N TYR A 462 11.28 21.96 -30.18
CA TYR A 462 12.37 22.68 -30.83
C TYR A 462 13.68 21.90 -30.61
N GLU A 463 14.32 21.43 -31.68
CA GLU A 463 15.60 20.72 -31.59
C GLU A 463 16.76 21.70 -31.55
N TYR A 464 17.25 22.01 -30.36
CA TYR A 464 18.39 22.90 -30.15
C TYR A 464 19.72 22.15 -30.24
N VAL A 465 20.64 22.65 -31.07
CA VAL A 465 22.01 22.18 -31.21
C VAL A 465 22.93 23.16 -30.47
N PRO A 466 23.40 22.84 -29.25
CA PRO A 466 24.30 23.71 -28.49
C PRO A 466 25.72 23.68 -29.07
N ALA A 467 26.48 24.76 -28.83
CA ALA A 467 27.89 24.84 -29.20
C ALA A 467 28.75 23.79 -28.45
N PRO A 468 29.88 23.34 -29.04
CA PRO A 468 30.81 22.42 -28.37
C PRO A 468 31.28 22.92 -27.00
N GLY A 469 31.34 22.02 -26.02
CA GLY A 469 31.79 22.33 -24.65
C GLY A 469 30.68 22.79 -23.69
N ILE A 470 29.47 23.10 -24.17
CA ILE A 470 28.31 23.35 -23.30
C ILE A 470 27.92 22.05 -22.56
N LYS A 471 27.82 22.11 -21.23
CA LYS A 471 27.32 21.00 -20.41
C LYS A 471 25.79 20.90 -20.47
N LEU A 472 25.25 19.73 -20.82
CA LEU A 472 23.80 19.49 -20.89
C LEU A 472 23.06 19.84 -19.59
N SER A 473 23.67 19.61 -18.43
CA SER A 473 23.11 19.97 -17.12
C SER A 473 22.88 21.47 -16.92
N ARG A 474 23.61 22.34 -17.64
CA ARG A 474 23.38 23.78 -17.64
C ARG A 474 22.10 24.14 -18.41
N ILE A 475 21.85 23.45 -19.53
CA ILE A 475 20.62 23.63 -20.32
C ILE A 475 19.41 23.13 -19.53
N ALA A 476 19.49 21.91 -18.98
CA ALA A 476 18.43 21.31 -18.19
C ALA A 476 18.08 22.09 -16.90
N GLY A 477 19.01 22.89 -16.38
CA GLY A 477 18.78 23.77 -15.23
C GLY A 477 17.90 24.99 -15.54
N LEU A 478 17.83 25.44 -16.79
CA LEU A 478 17.14 26.68 -17.21
C LEU A 478 15.66 26.47 -17.60
N ALA A 479 15.07 25.31 -17.30
CA ALA A 479 13.68 25.00 -17.70
C ALA A 479 12.67 26.04 -17.17
N ASP A 480 12.88 26.53 -15.96
CA ASP A 480 12.00 27.50 -15.30
C ASP A 480 12.23 28.93 -15.84
N ASP A 481 13.50 29.33 -16.10
CA ASP A 481 13.88 30.58 -16.78
C ASP A 481 13.37 30.68 -18.23
N LEU A 482 13.46 29.57 -18.97
CA LEU A 482 12.97 29.47 -20.34
C LEU A 482 11.44 29.53 -20.39
N ALA A 483 10.74 28.95 -19.42
CA ALA A 483 9.29 29.06 -19.32
C ALA A 483 8.86 30.54 -19.18
N MET A 484 9.49 31.29 -18.28
CA MET A 484 9.26 32.73 -18.12
C MET A 484 9.57 33.52 -19.40
N SER A 485 10.70 33.23 -20.05
CA SER A 485 11.15 33.95 -21.25
C SER A 485 10.29 33.67 -22.49
N MET A 486 9.74 32.47 -22.60
CA MET A 486 8.86 32.02 -23.68
C MET A 486 7.37 32.26 -23.38
N GLU A 487 7.04 33.01 -22.32
CA GLU A 487 5.65 33.29 -21.87
C GLU A 487 4.81 32.02 -21.63
N ALA A 488 5.48 30.89 -21.34
CA ALA A 488 4.90 29.56 -21.25
C ALA A 488 4.70 29.11 -19.79
N LEU A 489 3.58 28.43 -19.51
CA LEU A 489 3.28 27.90 -18.17
C LEU A 489 4.34 26.93 -17.62
N ARG A 490 5.06 26.22 -18.51
CA ARG A 490 6.24 25.39 -18.22
C ARG A 490 6.93 25.03 -19.54
N VAL A 491 8.23 24.72 -19.49
CA VAL A 491 9.00 24.16 -20.61
C VAL A 491 9.65 22.86 -20.17
N ARG A 492 9.64 21.83 -21.03
CA ARG A 492 10.27 20.52 -20.75
C ARG A 492 11.50 20.34 -21.63
N ILE A 493 12.60 19.88 -21.03
CA ILE A 493 13.91 19.77 -21.69
C ILE A 493 14.34 18.31 -21.76
N VAL A 494 14.45 17.77 -22.97
CA VAL A 494 14.89 16.41 -23.28
C VAL A 494 16.36 16.45 -23.71
N ALA A 495 17.26 16.20 -22.77
CA ALA A 495 18.71 16.34 -22.97
C ALA A 495 19.47 15.04 -22.60
N PRO A 496 20.12 14.35 -23.56
CA PRO A 496 20.03 14.52 -25.03
C PRO A 496 18.74 13.91 -25.60
N ILE A 497 18.40 14.24 -26.85
CA ILE A 497 17.44 13.46 -27.64
C ILE A 497 18.10 12.11 -28.02
N PRO A 498 17.47 10.95 -27.77
CA PRO A 498 18.02 9.65 -28.18
C PRO A 498 18.34 9.60 -29.68
N GLY A 499 19.56 9.20 -30.03
CA GLY A 499 20.01 9.08 -31.42
C GLY A 499 20.31 10.41 -32.14
N LYS A 500 20.15 11.58 -31.50
CA LYS A 500 20.45 12.90 -32.09
C LYS A 500 21.44 13.70 -31.23
N GLY A 501 22.38 14.39 -31.89
CA GLY A 501 23.28 15.36 -31.25
C GLY A 501 22.60 16.69 -30.92
N ALA A 502 21.45 16.66 -30.24
CA ALA A 502 20.59 17.81 -29.97
C ALA A 502 19.86 17.67 -28.62
N VAL A 503 19.31 18.79 -28.14
CA VAL A 503 18.42 18.88 -26.99
C VAL A 503 17.02 19.24 -27.48
N GLY A 504 16.01 18.48 -27.07
CA GLY A 504 14.62 18.78 -27.36
C GLY A 504 14.07 19.76 -26.34
N ILE A 505 13.52 20.88 -26.78
CA ILE A 505 12.87 21.86 -25.91
C ILE A 505 11.39 21.88 -26.28
N GLU A 506 10.56 21.29 -25.43
CA GLU A 506 9.12 21.15 -25.60
C GLU A 506 8.43 22.37 -24.98
N ILE A 507 7.81 23.18 -25.82
CA ILE A 507 7.05 24.37 -25.42
C ILE A 507 5.56 24.08 -25.65
N PRO A 508 4.67 24.30 -24.68
CA PRO A 508 3.22 24.16 -24.86
C PRO A 508 2.71 25.05 -25.99
N ASN A 509 1.80 24.52 -26.80
CA ASN A 509 1.06 25.32 -27.76
C ASN A 509 0.10 26.26 -27.01
N GLU A 510 -0.14 27.45 -27.56
CA GLU A 510 -1.16 28.40 -27.08
C GLU A 510 -2.56 27.76 -27.08
N GLN A 511 -2.88 27.07 -28.18
CA GLN A 511 -4.09 26.26 -28.33
C GLN A 511 -3.70 24.78 -28.38
N ARG A 512 -4.38 23.95 -27.58
CA ARG A 512 -4.05 22.54 -27.38
C ARG A 512 -5.18 21.68 -27.92
N GLU A 513 -4.87 20.77 -28.83
CA GLU A 513 -5.84 19.81 -29.37
C GLU A 513 -6.30 18.84 -28.27
N VAL A 514 -7.60 18.58 -28.18
CA VAL A 514 -8.17 17.58 -27.26
C VAL A 514 -8.06 16.19 -27.90
N VAL A 515 -7.39 15.27 -27.21
CA VAL A 515 -7.26 13.88 -27.67
C VAL A 515 -8.49 13.08 -27.22
N TYR A 516 -9.36 12.73 -28.16
CA TYR A 516 -10.61 12.01 -27.89
C TYR A 516 -10.40 10.49 -27.87
N LEU A 517 -10.99 9.80 -26.88
CA LEU A 517 -10.92 8.34 -26.79
C LEU A 517 -11.55 7.63 -28.00
N LYS A 518 -12.59 8.23 -28.61
CA LYS A 518 -13.23 7.71 -29.82
C LYS A 518 -12.26 7.57 -30.99
N GLU A 519 -11.37 8.55 -31.19
CA GLU A 519 -10.32 8.49 -32.21
C GLU A 519 -9.39 7.30 -31.96
N LEU A 520 -8.96 7.10 -30.72
CA LEU A 520 -8.02 6.03 -30.35
C LEU A 520 -8.64 4.63 -30.49
N ILE A 521 -9.92 4.47 -30.14
CA ILE A 521 -10.65 3.21 -30.25
C ILE A 521 -11.06 2.90 -31.71
N ALA A 522 -11.38 3.93 -32.50
CA ALA A 522 -11.57 3.80 -33.94
C ALA A 522 -10.26 3.48 -34.69
N HIS A 523 -9.10 3.82 -34.10
CA HIS A 523 -7.80 3.66 -34.74
C HIS A 523 -7.44 2.20 -35.03
N ASP A 524 -6.87 1.99 -36.21
CA ASP A 524 -6.59 0.67 -36.78
C ASP A 524 -5.69 -0.19 -35.86
N SER A 525 -4.69 0.43 -35.21
CA SER A 525 -3.82 -0.22 -34.22
C SER A 525 -4.55 -0.75 -32.99
N PHE A 526 -5.64 -0.11 -32.55
CA PHE A 526 -6.45 -0.62 -31.45
C PHE A 526 -7.39 -1.73 -31.93
N ARG A 527 -8.15 -1.47 -33.01
CA ARG A 527 -9.12 -2.42 -33.56
C ARG A 527 -8.46 -3.76 -33.91
N LYS A 528 -7.28 -3.74 -34.54
CA LYS A 528 -6.52 -4.93 -34.97
C LYS A 528 -5.59 -5.53 -33.89
N ALA A 529 -5.52 -4.94 -32.69
CA ALA A 529 -4.71 -5.49 -31.60
C ALA A 529 -5.30 -6.80 -31.05
N ARG A 530 -4.47 -7.85 -31.04
CA ARG A 530 -4.82 -9.23 -30.62
C ARG A 530 -4.97 -9.42 -29.10
N SER A 531 -4.49 -8.50 -28.27
CA SER A 531 -4.59 -8.64 -26.81
C SER A 531 -5.89 -8.03 -26.32
N ASN A 532 -6.65 -8.81 -25.56
CA ASN A 532 -7.89 -8.36 -24.92
C ASN A 532 -7.60 -7.25 -23.88
N LEU A 533 -6.38 -7.22 -23.33
CA LEU A 533 -5.88 -6.18 -22.43
C LEU A 533 -5.12 -5.05 -23.16
N THR A 534 -5.57 -4.66 -24.36
CA THR A 534 -5.02 -3.48 -25.06
C THR A 534 -5.60 -2.20 -24.44
N LEU A 535 -4.71 -1.27 -24.08
CA LEU A 535 -5.04 0.03 -23.49
C LEU A 535 -4.73 1.15 -24.49
N ALA A 536 -5.70 2.00 -24.79
CA ALA A 536 -5.50 3.25 -25.50
C ALA A 536 -5.08 4.33 -24.50
N LEU A 537 -3.85 4.85 -24.63
CA LEU A 537 -3.24 5.73 -23.63
C LEU A 537 -3.23 7.21 -24.02
N GLY A 538 -3.29 7.53 -25.32
CA GLY A 538 -3.30 8.90 -25.81
C GLY A 538 -2.66 9.06 -27.19
N LYS A 539 -2.08 10.23 -27.43
CA LYS A 539 -1.16 10.52 -28.54
C LYS A 539 0.23 10.83 -27.99
N ASP A 540 1.27 10.57 -28.77
CA ASP A 540 2.61 11.07 -28.48
C ASP A 540 2.76 12.57 -28.81
N ILE A 541 3.97 13.12 -28.62
CA ILE A 541 4.29 14.52 -28.90
C ILE A 541 4.24 14.88 -30.40
N GLU A 542 4.25 13.89 -31.31
CA GLU A 542 4.11 14.07 -32.76
C GLU A 542 2.67 13.77 -33.23
N GLY A 543 1.73 13.49 -32.30
CA GLY A 543 0.33 13.23 -32.60
C GLY A 543 0.00 11.78 -32.99
N ASN A 544 0.96 10.85 -32.96
CA ASN A 544 0.71 9.45 -33.27
C ASN A 544 -0.08 8.77 -32.15
N ALA A 545 -1.09 7.98 -32.50
CA ALA A 545 -1.94 7.29 -31.52
C ALA A 545 -1.16 6.17 -30.78
N TYR A 546 -1.03 6.30 -29.46
CA TYR A 546 -0.20 5.44 -28.62
C TYR A 546 -1.05 4.44 -27.83
N MET A 547 -0.85 3.15 -28.14
CA MET A 547 -1.53 2.02 -27.50
C MET A 547 -0.52 1.11 -26.81
N SER A 548 -0.94 0.43 -25.75
CA SER A 548 -0.12 -0.57 -25.06
C SER A 548 -0.93 -1.83 -24.70
N ASN A 549 -0.27 -2.83 -24.12
CA ASN A 549 -0.85 -4.11 -23.72
C ASN A 549 -0.46 -4.47 -22.27
N LEU A 550 -1.45 -4.54 -21.38
CA LEU A 550 -1.24 -4.85 -19.96
C LEU A 550 -0.67 -6.27 -19.74
N ALA A 551 -0.90 -7.22 -20.64
CA ALA A 551 -0.26 -8.56 -20.55
C ALA A 551 1.27 -8.52 -20.80
N SER A 552 1.76 -7.50 -21.52
CA SER A 552 3.20 -7.21 -21.67
C SER A 552 3.75 -6.26 -20.61
N MET A 553 2.90 -5.39 -20.05
CA MET A 553 3.17 -4.51 -18.92
C MET A 553 2.46 -5.07 -17.67
N PRO A 554 2.88 -6.23 -17.13
CA PRO A 554 2.02 -7.13 -16.34
C PRO A 554 1.34 -6.46 -15.15
N HIS A 555 2.01 -5.46 -14.55
CA HIS A 555 1.49 -4.61 -13.49
C HIS A 555 1.89 -3.17 -13.78
N LEU A 556 0.94 -2.26 -13.61
CA LEU A 556 1.03 -0.84 -13.96
C LEU A 556 0.77 0.03 -12.72
N LEU A 557 1.63 1.04 -12.52
CA LEU A 557 1.50 2.06 -11.48
C LEU A 557 1.16 3.41 -12.14
N VAL A 558 0.11 4.09 -11.68
CA VAL A 558 -0.42 5.34 -12.28
C VAL A 558 -0.50 6.45 -11.22
N GLU A 559 0.28 7.50 -11.38
CA GLU A 559 0.47 8.51 -10.33
C GLU A 559 0.27 9.92 -10.86
N GLY A 560 -0.23 10.83 -10.02
CA GLY A 560 -0.36 12.24 -10.36
C GLY A 560 -1.21 13.02 -9.37
N ALA A 561 -0.98 14.33 -9.27
CA ALA A 561 -1.73 15.20 -8.37
C ALA A 561 -3.22 15.28 -8.76
N THR A 562 -4.07 15.75 -7.84
CA THR A 562 -5.49 16.02 -8.14
C THR A 562 -5.61 16.99 -9.33
N GLY A 563 -6.49 16.68 -10.29
CA GLY A 563 -6.65 17.46 -11.53
C GLY A 563 -5.60 17.22 -12.63
N SER A 564 -4.58 16.38 -12.40
CA SER A 564 -3.50 16.11 -13.36
C SER A 564 -3.89 15.25 -14.58
N GLY A 565 -5.09 14.66 -14.58
CA GLY A 565 -5.56 13.70 -15.59
C GLY A 565 -5.58 12.23 -15.15
N LYS A 566 -5.01 11.90 -13.98
CA LYS A 566 -4.92 10.52 -13.43
C LYS A 566 -6.22 9.71 -13.61
N SER A 567 -7.33 10.21 -13.08
CA SER A 567 -8.60 9.48 -13.06
C SER A 567 -9.23 9.35 -14.46
N VAL A 568 -9.10 10.38 -15.31
CA VAL A 568 -9.54 10.32 -16.72
C VAL A 568 -8.78 9.24 -17.48
N SER A 569 -7.48 9.09 -17.21
CA SER A 569 -6.65 8.03 -17.78
C SER A 569 -7.03 6.63 -17.29
N VAL A 570 -7.27 6.45 -15.99
CA VAL A 570 -7.76 5.17 -15.45
C VAL A 570 -9.11 4.78 -16.08
N ASN A 571 -10.03 5.74 -16.22
CA ASN A 571 -11.29 5.54 -16.94
C ASN A 571 -11.06 5.17 -18.43
N ALA A 572 -10.13 5.83 -19.14
CA ALA A 572 -9.77 5.48 -20.51
C ALA A 572 -9.18 4.07 -20.64
N MET A 573 -8.39 3.60 -19.66
CA MET A 573 -7.90 2.22 -19.59
C MET A 573 -9.03 1.21 -19.39
N ILE A 574 -9.98 1.50 -18.49
CA ILE A 574 -11.16 0.64 -18.26
C ILE A 574 -12.01 0.55 -19.53
N MET A 575 -12.32 1.69 -20.15
CA MET A 575 -13.03 1.76 -21.43
C MET A 575 -12.30 0.99 -22.52
N SER A 576 -10.97 1.10 -22.63
CA SER A 576 -10.18 0.33 -23.60
C SER A 576 -10.40 -1.19 -23.48
N ILE A 577 -10.63 -1.70 -22.26
CA ILE A 577 -10.96 -3.11 -22.05
C ILE A 577 -12.43 -3.39 -22.41
N LEU A 578 -13.38 -2.56 -21.95
CA LEU A 578 -14.81 -2.79 -22.18
C LEU A 578 -15.22 -2.68 -23.67
N PHE A 579 -14.55 -1.83 -24.46
CA PHE A 579 -14.72 -1.73 -25.91
C PHE A 579 -14.05 -2.87 -26.71
N LYS A 580 -13.40 -3.84 -26.04
CA LYS A 580 -12.61 -4.91 -26.69
C LYS A 580 -12.85 -6.32 -26.16
N SER A 581 -13.28 -6.49 -24.90
CA SER A 581 -13.34 -7.79 -24.21
C SER A 581 -14.72 -8.10 -23.65
N THR A 582 -15.18 -9.35 -23.78
CA THR A 582 -16.40 -9.80 -23.09
C THR A 582 -16.10 -10.24 -21.63
N PRO A 583 -17.13 -10.37 -20.75
CA PRO A 583 -16.95 -10.85 -19.37
C PRO A 583 -16.34 -12.25 -19.25
N ASP A 584 -16.40 -13.07 -20.30
CA ASP A 584 -15.81 -14.43 -20.31
C ASP A 584 -14.33 -14.42 -20.75
N GLU A 585 -13.81 -13.24 -21.08
CA GLU A 585 -12.41 -13.03 -21.48
C GLU A 585 -11.64 -12.16 -20.49
N VAL A 586 -12.28 -11.13 -19.94
CA VAL A 586 -11.69 -10.26 -18.92
C VAL A 586 -12.70 -9.99 -17.81
N ARG A 587 -12.25 -10.22 -16.58
CA ARG A 587 -12.96 -9.92 -15.33
C ARG A 587 -12.22 -8.86 -14.53
N MET A 588 -12.94 -8.14 -13.69
CA MET A 588 -12.43 -6.98 -12.97
C MET A 588 -12.72 -7.04 -11.47
N ILE A 589 -11.78 -6.54 -10.68
CA ILE A 589 -11.97 -6.14 -9.29
C ILE A 589 -11.65 -4.64 -9.23
N MET A 590 -12.61 -3.82 -8.81
CA MET A 590 -12.43 -2.38 -8.67
C MET A 590 -12.45 -1.97 -7.20
N VAL A 591 -11.50 -1.13 -6.80
CA VAL A 591 -11.36 -0.61 -5.44
C VAL A 591 -11.34 0.91 -5.49
N ASP A 592 -12.37 1.52 -4.90
CA ASP A 592 -12.55 2.97 -4.78
C ASP A 592 -12.95 3.29 -3.33
N PRO A 593 -11.97 3.59 -2.45
CA PRO A 593 -12.23 3.87 -1.04
C PRO A 593 -12.90 5.24 -0.82
N LYS A 594 -13.09 6.05 -1.87
CA LYS A 594 -13.71 7.39 -1.81
C LYS A 594 -15.12 7.43 -2.41
N MET A 595 -15.51 6.41 -3.18
CA MET A 595 -16.77 6.30 -3.94
C MET A 595 -16.92 7.33 -5.07
N LEU A 596 -15.83 7.95 -5.54
CA LEU A 596 -15.87 9.10 -6.47
C LEU A 596 -15.59 8.78 -7.93
N GLU A 597 -14.84 7.71 -8.23
CA GLU A 597 -14.15 7.55 -9.52
C GLU A 597 -14.52 6.23 -10.23
N LEU A 598 -14.66 5.12 -9.48
CA LEU A 598 -15.00 3.81 -10.03
C LEU A 598 -16.41 3.33 -9.65
N SER A 599 -17.09 4.04 -8.74
CA SER A 599 -18.47 3.76 -8.34
C SER A 599 -19.47 3.77 -9.51
N VAL A 600 -19.16 4.50 -10.58
CA VAL A 600 -19.91 4.53 -11.84
C VAL A 600 -19.95 3.18 -12.59
N TYR A 601 -19.03 2.26 -12.27
CA TYR A 601 -18.96 0.93 -12.89
C TYR A 601 -19.70 -0.17 -12.12
N ASP A 602 -20.36 0.14 -11.00
CA ASP A 602 -21.06 -0.90 -10.25
C ASP A 602 -22.21 -1.52 -11.08
N GLY A 603 -22.28 -2.86 -11.08
CA GLY A 603 -23.24 -3.61 -11.88
C GLY A 603 -22.80 -3.99 -13.31
N ILE A 604 -21.62 -3.57 -13.82
CA ILE A 604 -21.14 -4.09 -15.11
C ILE A 604 -20.83 -5.61 -15.02
N PRO A 605 -21.15 -6.42 -16.04
CA PRO A 605 -21.01 -7.88 -15.95
C PRO A 605 -19.56 -8.37 -15.90
N HIS A 606 -18.58 -7.52 -16.23
CA HIS A 606 -17.15 -7.80 -16.08
C HIS A 606 -16.69 -7.83 -14.61
N LEU A 607 -17.44 -7.26 -13.67
CA LEU A 607 -17.06 -7.32 -12.25
C LEU A 607 -17.15 -8.76 -11.71
N LEU A 608 -16.24 -9.09 -10.78
CA LEU A 608 -16.32 -10.31 -9.95
C LEU A 608 -17.08 -10.08 -8.65
N LEU A 609 -17.19 -8.82 -8.23
CA LEU A 609 -17.77 -8.36 -6.98
C LEU A 609 -18.11 -6.86 -7.09
N PRO A 610 -19.10 -6.35 -6.34
CA PRO A 610 -19.42 -4.91 -6.34
C PRO A 610 -18.23 -4.05 -5.94
N VAL A 611 -18.17 -2.81 -6.44
CA VAL A 611 -17.03 -1.90 -6.27
C VAL A 611 -16.64 -1.77 -4.79
N VAL A 612 -15.36 -2.03 -4.48
CA VAL A 612 -14.91 -2.17 -3.09
C VAL A 612 -14.56 -0.83 -2.48
N THR A 613 -15.36 -0.42 -1.50
CA THR A 613 -15.23 0.89 -0.83
C THR A 613 -14.64 0.82 0.58
N ASP A 614 -14.60 -0.36 1.19
CA ASP A 614 -13.98 -0.59 2.51
C ASP A 614 -12.52 -1.10 2.33
N PRO A 615 -11.50 -0.40 2.87
CA PRO A 615 -10.10 -0.81 2.69
C PRO A 615 -9.73 -2.20 3.23
N LYS A 616 -10.48 -2.76 4.20
CA LYS A 616 -10.25 -4.11 4.72
C LYS A 616 -10.89 -5.16 3.80
N LYS A 617 -12.05 -4.87 3.21
CA LYS A 617 -12.59 -5.67 2.09
C LYS A 617 -11.64 -5.65 0.89
N ALA A 618 -10.98 -4.52 0.62
CA ALA A 618 -9.99 -4.43 -0.46
C ALA A 618 -8.76 -5.32 -0.19
N ALA A 619 -8.24 -5.34 1.05
CA ALA A 619 -7.18 -6.25 1.46
C ALA A 619 -7.61 -7.74 1.34
N LEU A 620 -8.88 -8.07 1.59
CA LEU A 620 -9.43 -9.41 1.35
C LEU A 620 -9.57 -9.72 -0.15
N ALA A 621 -9.98 -8.77 -1.00
CA ALA A 621 -10.06 -8.96 -2.45
C ALA A 621 -8.68 -9.16 -3.10
N LEU A 622 -7.66 -8.42 -2.64
CA LEU A 622 -6.26 -8.64 -3.04
C LEU A 622 -5.74 -10.02 -2.61
N ARG A 623 -6.12 -10.48 -1.41
CA ARG A 623 -5.78 -11.82 -0.92
C ARG A 623 -6.47 -12.93 -1.73
N TRP A 624 -7.75 -12.77 -2.04
CA TRP A 624 -8.47 -13.68 -2.94
C TRP A 624 -7.82 -13.76 -4.32
N ALA A 625 -7.31 -12.65 -4.86
CA ALA A 625 -6.58 -12.65 -6.11
C ALA A 625 -5.24 -13.44 -6.03
N VAL A 626 -4.58 -13.48 -4.86
CA VAL A 626 -3.43 -14.38 -4.61
C VAL A 626 -3.87 -15.84 -4.55
N GLU A 627 -4.98 -16.14 -3.89
CA GLU A 627 -5.51 -17.50 -3.77
C GLU A 627 -5.95 -18.06 -5.14
N GLU A 628 -6.60 -17.25 -5.98
CA GLU A 628 -6.93 -17.58 -7.38
C GLU A 628 -5.67 -17.66 -8.26
N MET A 629 -4.66 -16.82 -8.05
CA MET A 629 -3.36 -16.96 -8.74
C MET A 629 -2.72 -18.32 -8.46
N GLU A 630 -2.72 -18.77 -7.21
CA GLU A 630 -2.13 -20.05 -6.81
C GLU A 630 -2.96 -21.25 -7.31
N ARG A 631 -4.30 -21.15 -7.28
CA ARG A 631 -5.21 -22.11 -7.93
C ARG A 631 -4.93 -22.24 -9.43
N ARG A 632 -4.73 -21.12 -10.13
CA ARG A 632 -4.37 -21.10 -11.55
C ARG A 632 -3.02 -21.75 -11.80
N TYR A 633 -2.01 -21.48 -10.98
CA TYR A 633 -0.69 -22.11 -11.12
C TYR A 633 -0.72 -23.63 -11.02
N HIS A 634 -1.54 -24.19 -10.11
CA HIS A 634 -1.78 -25.63 -10.05
C HIS A 634 -2.39 -26.15 -11.36
N PHE A 635 -3.47 -25.52 -11.87
CA PHE A 635 -4.09 -25.91 -13.15
C PHE A 635 -3.14 -25.79 -14.35
N LEU A 636 -2.23 -24.80 -14.34
CA LEU A 636 -1.17 -24.66 -15.35
C LEU A 636 -0.15 -25.82 -15.26
N SER A 637 0.24 -26.19 -14.03
CA SER A 637 1.18 -27.26 -13.75
C SER A 637 0.65 -28.64 -14.16
N GLU A 638 -0.55 -29.03 -13.69
CA GLU A 638 -1.14 -30.35 -14.00
C GLU A 638 -1.37 -30.55 -15.50
N LEU A 639 -1.70 -29.46 -16.22
CA LEU A 639 -1.89 -29.51 -17.67
C LEU A 639 -0.59 -29.29 -18.48
N GLY A 640 0.57 -29.10 -17.83
CA GLY A 640 1.87 -28.94 -18.49
C GLY A 640 1.99 -27.69 -19.35
N VAL A 641 1.29 -26.60 -19.00
CA VAL A 641 1.20 -25.36 -19.81
C VAL A 641 1.81 -24.17 -19.07
N ARG A 642 2.48 -23.28 -19.81
CA ARG A 642 3.30 -22.19 -19.22
C ARG A 642 2.52 -20.92 -18.85
N ASN A 643 1.30 -20.73 -19.37
CA ASN A 643 0.49 -19.54 -19.15
C ASN A 643 -1.00 -19.75 -19.46
N ILE A 644 -1.84 -18.79 -19.04
CA ILE A 644 -3.28 -18.75 -19.27
C ILE A 644 -3.69 -18.88 -20.75
N ASP A 645 -2.89 -18.34 -21.68
CA ASP A 645 -3.14 -18.43 -23.12
C ASP A 645 -3.01 -19.87 -23.63
N SER A 646 -1.94 -20.57 -23.24
CA SER A 646 -1.71 -21.98 -23.57
C SER A 646 -2.78 -22.88 -22.93
N TYR A 647 -3.20 -22.56 -21.70
CA TYR A 647 -4.31 -23.22 -21.02
C TYR A 647 -5.63 -23.04 -21.80
N ASN A 648 -6.00 -21.80 -22.11
CA ASN A 648 -7.24 -21.48 -22.81
C ASN A 648 -7.27 -22.09 -24.22
N GLN A 649 -6.13 -22.13 -24.92
CA GLN A 649 -6.00 -22.83 -26.20
C GLN A 649 -6.21 -24.34 -26.05
N LYS A 650 -5.63 -24.98 -25.02
CA LYS A 650 -5.78 -26.41 -24.74
C LYS A 650 -7.22 -26.79 -24.38
N VAL A 651 -7.87 -26.00 -23.52
CA VAL A 651 -9.29 -26.18 -23.14
C VAL A 651 -10.21 -25.98 -24.35
N ARG A 652 -10.02 -24.92 -25.15
CA ARG A 652 -10.84 -24.66 -26.34
C ARG A 652 -10.69 -25.77 -27.39
N ALA A 653 -9.46 -26.20 -27.68
CA ALA A 653 -9.20 -27.28 -28.65
C ALA A 653 -9.73 -28.66 -28.21
N ALA A 654 -10.01 -28.85 -26.92
CA ALA A 654 -10.70 -30.04 -26.41
C ALA A 654 -12.23 -29.89 -26.51
N ALA A 655 -12.78 -28.73 -26.14
CA ALA A 655 -14.20 -28.41 -26.28
C ALA A 655 -14.66 -28.46 -27.75
N GLU A 656 -13.84 -27.98 -28.70
CA GLU A 656 -14.01 -28.11 -30.15
C GLU A 656 -14.13 -29.58 -30.62
N ARG A 657 -13.67 -30.54 -29.82
CA ARG A 657 -13.73 -32.00 -30.08
C ARG A 657 -14.77 -32.72 -29.21
N GLY A 658 -15.55 -31.99 -28.40
CA GLY A 658 -16.48 -32.56 -27.42
C GLY A 658 -15.81 -33.22 -26.21
N VAL A 659 -14.50 -33.04 -26.02
CA VAL A 659 -13.73 -33.65 -24.93
C VAL A 659 -13.59 -32.67 -23.77
N LYS A 660 -13.92 -33.11 -22.54
CA LYS A 660 -13.62 -32.34 -21.33
C LYS A 660 -12.14 -32.52 -20.96
N VAL A 661 -11.47 -31.43 -20.62
CA VAL A 661 -10.18 -31.47 -19.91
C VAL A 661 -10.50 -31.47 -18.42
N THR A 662 -9.85 -32.35 -17.66
CA THR A 662 -9.92 -32.35 -16.19
C THR A 662 -8.54 -32.09 -15.58
N VAL A 663 -8.54 -31.75 -14.30
CA VAL A 663 -7.37 -31.64 -13.42
C VAL A 663 -7.70 -32.47 -12.18
N PRO A 664 -6.77 -33.31 -11.67
CA PRO A 664 -7.03 -34.14 -10.50
C PRO A 664 -7.46 -33.29 -9.30
N ALA A 665 -8.40 -33.84 -8.52
CA ALA A 665 -8.83 -33.22 -7.27
C ALA A 665 -7.73 -33.29 -6.19
N LYS A 666 -7.94 -32.60 -5.06
CA LYS A 666 -6.93 -32.53 -3.99
C LYS A 666 -6.89 -33.75 -3.07
N THR A 667 -7.89 -34.61 -3.17
CA THR A 667 -8.09 -35.83 -2.40
C THR A 667 -8.76 -36.86 -3.29
N ASP A 668 -8.41 -38.14 -3.16
CA ASP A 668 -8.91 -39.22 -4.02
C ASP A 668 -10.43 -39.45 -3.91
N ASP A 669 -11.08 -38.88 -2.89
CA ASP A 669 -12.54 -38.89 -2.67
C ASP A 669 -13.31 -37.77 -3.42
N GLU A 670 -12.63 -36.80 -4.06
CA GLU A 670 -13.25 -35.68 -4.80
C GLU A 670 -13.24 -35.92 -6.32
N GLU A 671 -14.28 -35.48 -7.04
CA GLU A 671 -14.34 -35.59 -8.51
C GLU A 671 -13.34 -34.65 -9.22
N ASP A 672 -12.71 -35.18 -10.26
CA ASP A 672 -11.82 -34.50 -11.21
C ASP A 672 -12.37 -33.15 -11.70
N ILE A 673 -11.62 -32.06 -11.50
CA ILE A 673 -12.10 -30.70 -11.76
C ILE A 673 -12.12 -30.42 -13.27
N VAL A 674 -13.33 -30.33 -13.85
CA VAL A 674 -13.53 -29.97 -15.25
C VAL A 674 -13.01 -28.55 -15.52
N CYS A 675 -12.03 -28.45 -16.41
CA CYS A 675 -11.40 -27.20 -16.82
C CYS A 675 -12.28 -26.41 -17.79
N VAL A 676 -12.55 -25.15 -17.46
CA VAL A 676 -13.27 -24.16 -18.27
C VAL A 676 -12.34 -23.03 -18.66
N ARG A 677 -12.67 -22.25 -19.72
CA ARG A 677 -11.89 -21.07 -20.12
C ARG A 677 -11.73 -20.13 -18.92
N MET A 678 -10.50 -19.71 -18.64
CA MET A 678 -10.22 -18.74 -17.57
C MET A 678 -10.09 -17.33 -18.17
N PRO A 679 -10.87 -16.34 -17.70
CA PRO A 679 -10.68 -14.95 -18.09
C PRO A 679 -9.41 -14.38 -17.44
N TYR A 680 -8.80 -13.37 -18.08
CA TYR A 680 -7.85 -12.51 -17.38
C TYR A 680 -8.56 -11.79 -16.23
N ILE A 681 -7.86 -11.50 -15.13
CA ILE A 681 -8.39 -10.68 -14.04
C ILE A 681 -7.58 -9.39 -13.96
N VAL A 682 -8.24 -8.24 -14.06
CA VAL A 682 -7.62 -6.92 -13.85
C VAL A 682 -8.10 -6.36 -12.52
N VAL A 683 -7.16 -6.20 -11.59
CA VAL A 683 -7.41 -5.61 -10.28
C VAL A 683 -7.01 -4.14 -10.31
N ILE A 684 -7.97 -3.25 -10.10
CA ILE A 684 -7.85 -1.81 -10.26
C ILE A 684 -8.08 -1.13 -8.90
N VAL A 685 -7.15 -0.27 -8.51
CA VAL A 685 -7.22 0.50 -7.25
C VAL A 685 -7.05 1.98 -7.58
N ASP A 686 -8.04 2.83 -7.33
CA ASP A 686 -7.91 4.26 -7.65
C ASP A 686 -6.94 4.99 -6.70
N GLU A 687 -7.00 4.68 -5.41
CA GLU A 687 -6.18 5.33 -4.38
C GLU A 687 -5.53 4.29 -3.46
N LEU A 688 -4.36 3.81 -3.87
CA LEU A 688 -3.52 2.89 -3.09
C LEU A 688 -3.16 3.47 -1.71
N ALA A 689 -3.00 4.80 -1.62
CA ALA A 689 -2.63 5.47 -0.37
C ALA A 689 -3.62 5.20 0.77
N ASP A 690 -4.92 5.22 0.49
CA ASP A 690 -5.95 5.01 1.51
C ASP A 690 -6.04 3.53 1.95
N LEU A 691 -5.63 2.59 1.08
CA LEU A 691 -5.44 1.18 1.47
C LEU A 691 -4.21 1.01 2.38
N MET A 692 -3.09 1.64 2.02
CA MET A 692 -1.86 1.58 2.79
C MET A 692 -2.04 2.19 4.19
N MET A 693 -2.78 3.30 4.31
CA MET A 693 -3.10 3.92 5.61
C MET A 693 -3.90 3.02 6.57
N VAL A 694 -4.68 2.07 6.06
CA VAL A 694 -5.56 1.21 6.90
C VAL A 694 -5.02 -0.22 7.06
N ALA A 695 -4.33 -0.76 6.05
CA ALA A 695 -3.98 -2.17 5.98
C ALA A 695 -2.62 -2.46 5.28
N SER A 696 -1.69 -1.48 5.26
CA SER A 696 -0.36 -1.55 4.59
C SER A 696 0.23 -2.95 4.48
N ARG A 697 0.53 -3.62 5.60
CA ARG A 697 1.19 -4.93 5.61
C ARG A 697 0.45 -6.02 4.84
N GLU A 698 -0.89 -6.04 4.86
CA GLU A 698 -1.67 -7.06 4.15
C GLU A 698 -1.82 -6.71 2.66
N VAL A 699 -1.97 -5.42 2.37
CA VAL A 699 -2.08 -4.86 1.01
C VAL A 699 -0.75 -5.01 0.26
N GLU A 700 0.36 -4.57 0.83
CA GLU A 700 1.71 -4.64 0.27
C GLU A 700 2.16 -6.10 0.05
N ALA A 701 1.92 -7.00 1.02
CA ALA A 701 2.26 -8.41 0.86
C ALA A 701 1.49 -9.08 -0.30
N SER A 702 0.20 -8.74 -0.45
CA SER A 702 -0.63 -9.26 -1.54
C SER A 702 -0.20 -8.67 -2.89
N ILE A 703 0.05 -7.35 -2.95
CA ILE A 703 0.54 -6.66 -4.15
C ILE A 703 1.91 -7.21 -4.59
N MET A 704 2.84 -7.44 -3.66
CA MET A 704 4.16 -8.03 -3.95
C MET A 704 4.01 -9.46 -4.51
N ARG A 705 3.23 -10.32 -3.84
CA ARG A 705 3.01 -11.71 -4.25
C ARG A 705 2.36 -11.80 -5.64
N LEU A 706 1.38 -10.94 -5.92
CA LEU A 706 0.79 -10.79 -7.24
C LEU A 706 1.83 -10.29 -8.25
N ALA A 707 2.46 -9.14 -8.01
CA ALA A 707 3.34 -8.51 -8.99
C ALA A 707 4.56 -9.35 -9.41
N GLN A 708 4.97 -10.31 -8.56
CA GLN A 708 6.04 -11.27 -8.84
C GLN A 708 5.62 -12.47 -9.69
N MET A 709 4.37 -12.91 -9.61
CA MET A 709 3.95 -14.23 -10.12
C MET A 709 2.69 -14.19 -11.01
N ALA A 710 1.81 -13.21 -10.85
CA ALA A 710 0.46 -13.20 -11.42
C ALA A 710 0.39 -13.18 -12.95
N ARG A 711 1.45 -12.72 -13.63
CA ARG A 711 1.53 -12.60 -15.09
C ARG A 711 1.16 -13.88 -15.84
N ALA A 712 1.69 -15.04 -15.43
CA ALA A 712 1.43 -16.30 -16.15
C ALA A 712 0.01 -16.82 -15.90
N ALA A 713 -0.53 -16.55 -14.70
CA ALA A 713 -1.92 -16.82 -14.31
C ALA A 713 -2.93 -15.83 -14.94
N GLY A 714 -2.48 -14.84 -15.72
CA GLY A 714 -3.34 -13.84 -16.35
C GLY A 714 -4.03 -12.89 -15.36
N ILE A 715 -3.40 -12.62 -14.22
CA ILE A 715 -3.90 -11.65 -13.24
C ILE A 715 -2.99 -10.42 -13.27
N HIS A 716 -3.58 -9.24 -13.38
CA HIS A 716 -2.92 -7.98 -13.67
C HIS A 716 -3.34 -6.90 -12.66
N LEU A 717 -2.44 -5.95 -12.39
CA LEU A 717 -2.69 -4.85 -11.44
C LEU A 717 -2.60 -3.51 -12.17
N ILE A 718 -3.60 -2.65 -11.96
CA ILE A 718 -3.53 -1.21 -12.23
C ILE A 718 -3.68 -0.53 -10.87
N LEU A 719 -2.55 -0.13 -10.27
CA LEU A 719 -2.53 0.61 -9.03
C LEU A 719 -2.42 2.10 -9.33
N ALA A 720 -3.34 2.91 -8.82
CA ALA A 720 -3.28 4.35 -8.92
C ALA A 720 -3.16 5.02 -7.55
N THR A 721 -2.61 6.23 -7.52
CA THR A 721 -2.50 7.05 -6.30
C THR A 721 -2.42 8.54 -6.64
N GLN A 722 -3.02 9.39 -5.80
CA GLN A 722 -2.83 10.85 -5.85
C GLN A 722 -1.73 11.34 -4.87
N ARG A 723 -1.13 10.43 -4.10
CA ARG A 723 -0.07 10.70 -3.12
C ARG A 723 1.23 9.99 -3.52
N PRO A 724 2.14 10.64 -4.29
CA PRO A 724 3.42 10.08 -4.73
C PRO A 724 4.50 10.09 -3.61
N SER A 725 4.18 9.55 -2.42
CA SER A 725 5.12 9.48 -1.28
C SER A 725 5.77 8.11 -1.13
N VAL A 726 6.96 8.06 -0.53
CA VAL A 726 7.73 6.82 -0.30
C VAL A 726 7.00 5.83 0.63
N ASP A 727 6.10 6.33 1.49
CA ASP A 727 5.29 5.51 2.39
C ASP A 727 4.12 4.80 1.68
N VAL A 728 3.68 5.33 0.53
CA VAL A 728 2.65 4.72 -0.32
C VAL A 728 3.30 3.87 -1.41
N ILE A 729 4.33 4.40 -2.07
CA ILE A 729 5.11 3.75 -3.12
C ILE A 729 6.44 3.26 -2.51
N THR A 730 6.34 2.20 -1.73
CA THR A 730 7.49 1.59 -1.05
C THR A 730 8.50 1.06 -2.06
N GLY A 731 9.77 0.90 -1.65
CA GLY A 731 10.80 0.29 -2.51
C GLY A 731 10.43 -1.12 -3.00
N VAL A 732 9.63 -1.86 -2.23
CA VAL A 732 9.08 -3.17 -2.61
C VAL A 732 8.09 -3.03 -3.76
N ILE A 733 7.17 -2.06 -3.70
CA ILE A 733 6.22 -1.79 -4.80
C ILE A 733 7.01 -1.38 -6.06
N LYS A 734 7.97 -0.46 -5.95
CA LYS A 734 8.78 0.00 -7.11
C LYS A 734 9.55 -1.11 -7.81
N ALA A 735 10.12 -2.03 -7.04
CA ALA A 735 10.91 -3.14 -7.55
C ALA A 735 10.09 -4.14 -8.40
N ASN A 736 8.78 -4.27 -8.12
CA ASN A 736 7.90 -5.21 -8.82
C ASN A 736 6.98 -4.54 -9.86
N PHE A 737 6.97 -3.21 -9.95
CA PHE A 737 6.23 -2.42 -10.93
C PHE A 737 7.19 -1.70 -11.90
N PRO A 738 7.65 -2.36 -12.98
CA PRO A 738 8.55 -1.76 -13.97
C PRO A 738 7.84 -0.82 -14.95
N THR A 739 6.52 -0.95 -15.11
CA THR A 739 5.71 -0.03 -15.94
C THR A 739 5.02 0.99 -15.06
N ARG A 740 5.25 2.27 -15.34
CA ARG A 740 4.73 3.39 -14.56
C ARG A 740 4.30 4.53 -15.47
N ILE A 741 3.22 5.22 -15.12
CA ILE A 741 2.72 6.42 -15.81
C ILE A 741 2.64 7.55 -14.79
N ALA A 742 3.47 8.58 -14.98
CA ALA A 742 3.41 9.82 -14.22
C ALA A 742 2.60 10.87 -14.99
N PHE A 743 1.46 11.28 -14.41
CA PHE A 743 0.81 12.54 -14.71
C PHE A 743 1.51 13.68 -13.93
N GLN A 744 1.05 14.91 -14.13
CA GLN A 744 1.65 16.07 -13.46
C GLN A 744 1.62 15.93 -11.93
N VAL A 745 2.79 16.10 -11.31
CA VAL A 745 2.99 16.19 -9.86
C VAL A 745 3.37 17.62 -9.45
N ALA A 746 3.37 17.88 -8.14
CA ALA A 746 3.64 19.22 -7.61
C ALA A 746 5.13 19.61 -7.65
N SER A 747 6.05 18.65 -7.54
CA SER A 747 7.49 18.94 -7.43
C SER A 747 8.40 17.92 -8.11
N LYS A 748 9.65 18.36 -8.39
CA LYS A 748 10.75 17.51 -8.86
C LYS A 748 11.13 16.43 -7.82
N THR A 749 10.76 16.62 -6.55
CA THR A 749 10.88 15.62 -5.46
C THR A 749 9.81 14.54 -5.53
N ASP A 750 8.58 14.86 -5.95
CA ASP A 750 7.49 13.88 -6.13
C ASP A 750 7.68 13.01 -7.38
N SER A 751 8.29 13.56 -8.43
CA SER A 751 8.61 12.84 -9.68
C SER A 751 9.55 11.64 -9.46
N ARG A 752 10.48 11.75 -8.51
CA ARG A 752 11.55 10.75 -8.29
C ARG A 752 11.06 9.43 -7.68
N PRO A 753 10.14 9.40 -6.69
CA PRO A 753 9.38 8.21 -6.34
C PRO A 753 8.84 7.48 -7.56
N ILE A 754 8.19 8.18 -8.49
CA ILE A 754 7.51 7.56 -9.64
C ILE A 754 8.50 7.01 -10.66
N ILE A 755 9.22 7.88 -11.36
CA ILE A 755 9.98 7.54 -12.58
C ILE A 755 11.49 7.44 -12.35
N ASP A 756 11.94 7.45 -11.09
CA ASP A 756 13.36 7.47 -10.68
C ASP A 756 14.16 8.67 -11.26
N ALA A 757 13.46 9.68 -11.76
CA ALA A 757 13.98 10.84 -12.47
C ALA A 757 13.14 12.11 -12.22
N ASN A 758 13.60 13.25 -12.73
CA ASN A 758 12.80 14.46 -12.89
C ASN A 758 12.13 14.43 -14.29
N GLY A 759 10.86 14.81 -14.43
CA GLY A 759 10.14 14.83 -15.72
C GLY A 759 9.04 15.88 -15.81
#